data_AF-A0A1X6NVE7-F1
#
_entry.id   AF-A0A1X6NVE7-F1
#
_cell.length_a   1.000
_cell.length_b   1.000
_cell.length_c   1.000
_cell.angle_alpha   90.00
_cell.angle_beta   90.00
_cell.angle_gamma   90.00
#
_symmetry.space_group_name_H-M   'P 1'
#
loop_
_entity.id
_entity.type
_entity.pdbx_description
1 polymer ?
#
loop_
_entity_poly.entity_id
_entity_poly.type
_entity_poly.pdbx_seq_one_letter_code
_entity_poly.pdbx_strand_id
1 'polypeptide(L)'
;MVEGSSRDALPSTTPPSKTVKTWRVRSVPLRLPFLVRLCGDFAMLCHFLTLTGGGDVNRCPFRWPCWPAGYLSSSLLDGGTGDTRDGPLLSAHWELTIWSLARWSTLRDKTWRVSDGRLLRACGRCQAEMVAVSSSAAVLSCGNVMCSLFDRPQAKLIPRIADTPLSTAFRRLRRRLGGPRGYPLLADIPFFIQAPVMHCAGKISKCLMYFLLALLHKPFRTMARQRIYALLGRSNLGAMYLREFARLDAMVVALPHSMGCATDAGVIVMMQLNQLMSASWRRAIGSKPAVAREHAASAIQLAAALLASTFRALKPFDPETKKAGVFNLYLHTALAHVRQLVGAEFPTLHLICDDHIEGMIASLNRYFNRRTNNVSRGQSLVNRVALVPLTFDKTKIRAAAEQQLFTKEIIVCPCIVKLTPTAGADLEEIVRLACRDAALSVAVESAVDTISLTPETSGLVKAAREATRAAASAAAAVAGAKAAAKASIAAETDPATMAESARVEGNATVVYSVAQAAMVAVAGRVPLLFALAAEPDVVRQNQTPQLEPSMEQTLQDELEKAQRRISVCMCGSLSGKGPSTVARKAMRKTADGGTDSDADVDVADGGVVDVDRVDDADVADAGEACATGAASASERGEVALGTSPAIEAHLGAVGSVEHLTDSMHDAMEEVAPGVFRDEEFGFGTGVPEDQDIGEDMLLPERSRPRSDVPVEGDRCYRLEELGADESDDDCSDGDSMGDDDGHQCARTSTRANPTEDGFGAFLLEGAAGDEPLAPFLPSAAVVQTVLGSRTYSSETPDAVPLARALEEELILVQLFIARLRTPEFLAWARRDGVLLRDMALAAERLRHAIVCRMVDLDGT
;
A
#
# COMPACT_ATOMS: atom_id res chain seq x y z
N MET A 1 72.10 -14.08 -25.03
CA MET A 1 73.10 -13.39 -25.88
C MET A 1 73.31 -12.02 -25.31
N VAL A 2 74.58 -11.71 -25.10
CA VAL A 2 75.13 -10.48 -24.53
C VAL A 2 75.12 -9.40 -25.60
N GLU A 3 74.74 -8.18 -25.24
CA GLU A 3 75.33 -6.91 -25.68
C GLU A 3 74.53 -5.79 -24.99
N GLY A 4 75.07 -4.89 -24.19
CA GLY A 4 76.46 -4.52 -24.00
C GLY A 4 76.58 -3.02 -24.19
N SER A 5 76.95 -2.33 -23.10
CA SER A 5 77.75 -1.09 -23.09
C SER A 5 77.04 0.22 -23.49
N SER A 6 77.23 1.38 -22.85
CA SER A 6 77.99 1.79 -21.67
C SER A 6 77.94 3.33 -21.59
N ARG A 7 77.71 3.88 -20.38
CA ARG A 7 78.39 5.06 -19.78
C ARG A 7 78.29 6.42 -20.49
N ASP A 8 78.15 7.57 -19.84
CA ASP A 8 78.33 7.99 -18.44
C ASP A 8 77.52 9.28 -18.22
N ALA A 9 76.91 9.44 -17.03
CA ALA A 9 76.96 10.64 -16.19
C ALA A 9 75.79 10.67 -15.18
N LEU A 10 76.11 10.46 -13.90
CA LEU A 10 75.40 11.01 -12.74
C LEU A 10 76.48 11.63 -11.82
N PRO A 11 76.17 12.60 -10.94
CA PRO A 11 74.84 12.95 -10.45
C PRO A 11 74.53 14.46 -10.40
N SER A 12 73.26 14.83 -10.63
CA SER A 12 72.69 16.08 -10.10
C SER A 12 71.74 15.73 -8.96
N THR A 13 72.06 16.26 -7.78
CA THR A 13 71.35 16.08 -6.52
C THR A 13 70.16 17.04 -6.44
N THR A 14 68.98 16.59 -6.86
CA THR A 14 67.68 17.15 -6.41
C THR A 14 66.63 16.04 -6.44
N PRO A 15 65.95 15.75 -5.32
CA PRO A 15 64.92 14.72 -5.29
C PRO A 15 63.73 15.14 -6.17
N PRO A 16 63.24 14.28 -7.09
CA PRO A 16 62.02 14.56 -7.83
C PRO A 16 60.85 14.63 -6.85
N SER A 17 60.01 15.65 -7.03
CA SER A 17 58.78 15.88 -6.27
C SER A 17 57.99 14.58 -6.17
N LYS A 18 57.63 14.17 -4.95
CA LYS A 18 56.72 13.06 -4.71
C LYS A 18 55.43 13.35 -5.47
N THR A 19 55.25 12.72 -6.62
CA THR A 19 53.95 12.56 -7.26
C THR A 19 53.06 11.86 -6.25
N VAL A 20 52.19 12.63 -5.59
CA VAL A 20 51.10 12.10 -4.80
C VAL A 20 50.29 11.26 -5.77
N LYS A 21 50.42 9.93 -5.66
CA LYS A 21 49.50 9.00 -6.31
C LYS A 21 48.13 9.33 -5.74
N THR A 22 47.35 10.12 -6.48
CA THR A 22 45.92 10.25 -6.27
C THR A 22 45.34 8.85 -6.41
N TRP A 23 45.06 8.22 -5.28
CA TRP A 23 44.18 7.06 -5.24
C TRP A 23 42.80 7.57 -5.65
N ARG A 24 42.52 7.57 -6.96
CA ARG A 24 41.13 7.48 -7.41
C ARG A 24 40.66 6.13 -6.91
N VAL A 25 39.97 6.13 -5.77
CA VAL A 25 39.03 5.06 -5.47
C VAL A 25 37.97 5.18 -6.55
N ARG A 26 38.23 4.57 -7.72
CA ARG A 26 37.16 4.09 -8.56
C ARG A 26 36.51 3.03 -7.71
N SER A 27 35.47 3.41 -6.96
CA SER A 27 34.42 2.46 -6.59
C SER A 27 33.94 1.91 -7.92
N VAL A 28 34.53 0.81 -8.37
CA VAL A 28 33.94 -0.01 -9.41
C VAL A 28 32.59 -0.36 -8.80
N PRO A 29 31.46 0.13 -9.36
CA PRO A 29 30.17 -0.27 -8.84
C PRO A 29 30.18 -1.78 -8.88
N LEU A 30 29.91 -2.40 -7.73
CA LEU A 30 29.82 -3.84 -7.61
C LEU A 30 28.55 -4.22 -8.38
N ARG A 31 28.66 -4.28 -9.71
CA ARG A 31 27.60 -4.71 -10.62
C ARG A 31 27.49 -6.21 -10.41
N LEU A 32 26.75 -6.58 -9.37
CA LEU A 32 26.28 -7.94 -9.21
C LEU A 32 25.61 -8.33 -10.54
N PRO A 33 25.91 -9.49 -11.12
CA PRO A 33 25.36 -9.91 -12.41
C PRO A 33 23.85 -10.24 -12.34
N PHE A 34 23.20 -9.99 -11.21
CA PHE A 34 21.82 -10.34 -10.94
C PHE A 34 21.04 -9.15 -10.36
N LEU A 35 19.84 -8.95 -10.91
CA LEU A 35 18.81 -8.06 -10.39
C LEU A 35 18.27 -8.62 -9.06
N VAL A 36 18.25 -7.82 -8.00
CA VAL A 36 17.66 -8.21 -6.71
C VAL A 36 16.16 -7.92 -6.72
N ARG A 37 15.32 -8.91 -6.40
CA ARG A 37 13.88 -8.69 -6.21
C ARG A 37 13.59 -8.48 -4.73
N LEU A 38 13.11 -7.29 -4.38
CA LEU A 38 12.67 -6.95 -3.05
C LEU A 38 11.23 -7.42 -2.86
N CYS A 39 11.02 -8.34 -1.93
CA CYS A 39 9.70 -8.84 -1.56
C CYS A 39 9.52 -8.79 -0.04
N GLY A 40 8.28 -8.57 0.40
CA GLY A 40 7.92 -8.32 1.79
C GLY A 40 6.75 -7.35 1.85
N ASP A 41 6.27 -7.07 3.05
CA ASP A 41 5.22 -6.06 3.26
C ASP A 41 5.76 -4.63 3.08
N PHE A 42 4.90 -3.62 3.22
CA PHE A 42 5.36 -2.22 3.09
C PHE A 42 6.38 -1.82 4.14
N ALA A 43 6.36 -2.37 5.36
CA ALA A 43 7.37 -2.06 6.36
C ALA A 43 8.75 -2.54 5.93
N MET A 44 8.85 -3.80 5.46
CA MET A 44 10.08 -4.35 4.90
C MET A 44 10.55 -3.59 3.67
N LEU A 45 9.65 -3.29 2.73
CA LEU A 45 9.99 -2.53 1.53
C LEU A 45 10.49 -1.13 1.90
N CYS A 46 9.80 -0.41 2.79
CA CYS A 46 10.24 0.90 3.26
C CYS A 46 11.60 0.80 3.95
N HIS A 47 11.85 -0.24 4.74
CA HIS A 47 13.14 -0.44 5.40
C HIS A 47 14.29 -0.61 4.38
N PHE A 48 14.13 -1.50 3.38
CA PHE A 48 15.17 -1.71 2.36
C PHE A 48 15.46 -0.46 1.54
N LEU A 49 14.41 0.31 1.25
CA LEU A 49 14.50 1.56 0.49
C LEU A 49 14.85 2.75 1.38
N THR A 50 15.02 2.54 2.69
CA THR A 50 15.21 3.59 3.70
C THR A 50 14.16 4.70 3.60
N LEU A 51 12.91 4.35 3.36
CA LEU A 51 11.78 5.26 3.34
C LEU A 51 11.12 5.35 4.71
N THR A 52 10.55 6.52 5.01
CA THR A 52 9.58 6.69 6.08
C THR A 52 8.33 5.88 5.75
N GLY A 53 7.81 5.11 6.71
CA GLY A 53 6.71 4.16 6.50
C GLY A 53 5.56 4.69 5.63
N GLY A 54 4.98 3.82 4.80
CA GLY A 54 4.16 4.18 3.64
C GLY A 54 2.78 4.81 3.88
N GLY A 55 2.33 4.99 5.13
CA GLY A 55 0.98 5.48 5.44
C GLY A 55 0.71 6.97 5.15
N ASP A 56 1.75 7.74 4.89
CA ASP A 56 1.74 9.22 4.87
C ASP A 56 1.96 9.80 3.46
N VAL A 57 1.77 11.12 3.34
CA VAL A 57 1.90 11.88 2.08
C VAL A 57 3.22 11.60 1.34
N ASN A 58 3.15 11.32 0.02
CA ASN A 58 4.31 11.20 -0.90
C ASN A 58 5.21 9.97 -0.73
N ARG A 59 4.68 8.89 -0.15
CA ARG A 59 5.48 7.72 0.27
C ARG A 59 5.24 6.44 -0.51
N CYS A 60 4.60 6.51 -1.68
CA CYS A 60 4.54 5.37 -2.58
C CYS A 60 5.97 4.86 -2.86
N PRO A 61 6.31 3.59 -2.54
CA PRO A 61 7.66 3.09 -2.74
C PRO A 61 7.96 2.76 -4.20
N PHE A 62 6.95 2.69 -5.07
CA PHE A 62 7.12 2.23 -6.45
C PHE A 62 7.49 3.35 -7.42
N ARG A 63 6.83 4.50 -7.33
CA ARG A 63 7.00 5.61 -8.28
C ARG A 63 7.01 6.98 -7.62
N TRP A 64 7.69 7.93 -8.25
CA TRP A 64 7.71 9.34 -7.87
C TRP A 64 7.45 10.26 -9.08
N PRO A 65 6.57 11.28 -8.96
CA PRO A 65 5.63 11.47 -7.87
C PRO A 65 4.42 10.54 -8.01
N CYS A 66 3.97 10.04 -6.86
CA CYS A 66 2.65 9.45 -6.74
C CYS A 66 1.90 10.14 -5.60
N TRP A 67 0.86 10.91 -5.94
CA TRP A 67 0.20 11.81 -5.01
C TRP A 67 -0.91 11.11 -4.20
N PRO A 68 -0.93 11.23 -2.87
CA PRO A 68 -1.98 10.68 -2.02
C PRO A 68 -3.39 11.14 -2.40
N ALA A 69 -3.53 12.41 -2.81
CA ALA A 69 -4.82 12.96 -3.24
C ALA A 69 -5.41 12.22 -4.46
N GLY A 70 -4.54 11.60 -5.26
CA GLY A 70 -4.90 10.80 -6.44
C GLY A 70 -4.89 9.29 -6.21
N TYR A 71 -4.51 8.79 -5.02
CA TYR A 71 -4.30 7.35 -4.78
C TYR A 71 -5.46 6.45 -5.19
N LEU A 72 -6.69 6.92 -4.99
CA LEU A 72 -7.92 6.20 -5.31
C LEU A 72 -8.59 6.68 -6.61
N SER A 73 -7.87 7.45 -7.44
CA SER A 73 -8.37 7.95 -8.73
C SER A 73 -8.17 6.92 -9.83
N SER A 74 -9.21 6.71 -10.64
CA SER A 74 -9.12 5.80 -11.79
C SER A 74 -8.26 6.38 -12.94
N SER A 75 -7.88 7.66 -12.86
CA SER A 75 -6.88 8.24 -13.76
C SER A 75 -5.50 7.57 -13.70
N LEU A 76 -5.26 6.72 -12.70
CA LEU A 76 -4.01 5.97 -12.53
C LEU A 76 -4.01 4.59 -13.22
N LEU A 77 -5.10 4.22 -13.89
CA LEU A 77 -5.25 2.91 -14.54
C LEU A 77 -4.28 2.66 -15.70
N ASP A 78 -3.71 3.72 -16.27
CA ASP A 78 -2.73 3.68 -17.38
C ASP A 78 -1.31 3.37 -16.91
N GLY A 79 -1.19 2.97 -15.64
CA GLY A 79 0.07 2.88 -14.95
C GLY A 79 0.35 4.16 -14.18
N GLY A 80 0.65 4.01 -12.88
CA GLY A 80 0.83 5.14 -11.98
C GLY A 80 1.77 6.22 -12.54
N THR A 81 1.52 7.47 -12.16
CA THR A 81 2.33 8.61 -12.60
C THR A 81 3.76 8.52 -12.07
N GLY A 82 4.69 9.15 -12.78
CA GLY A 82 6.07 9.32 -12.34
C GLY A 82 7.02 8.18 -12.70
N ASP A 83 8.28 8.37 -12.29
CA ASP A 83 9.40 7.48 -12.56
C ASP A 83 9.55 6.44 -11.45
N THR A 84 10.06 5.27 -11.81
CA THR A 84 10.34 4.19 -10.87
C THR A 84 11.34 4.64 -9.81
N ARG A 85 11.05 4.34 -8.55
CA ARG A 85 11.99 4.59 -7.44
C ARG A 85 13.07 3.52 -7.43
N ASP A 86 14.21 3.87 -8.02
CA ASP A 86 15.43 3.09 -7.98
C ASP A 86 16.45 3.68 -6.97
N GLY A 87 17.58 3.00 -6.82
CA GLY A 87 18.67 3.43 -5.92
C GLY A 87 19.13 4.88 -6.18
N PRO A 88 19.43 5.26 -7.44
CA PRO A 88 19.78 6.63 -7.81
C PRO A 88 18.73 7.67 -7.44
N LEU A 89 17.45 7.46 -7.78
CA LEU A 89 16.38 8.42 -7.48
C LEU A 89 16.20 8.61 -5.98
N LEU A 90 16.19 7.52 -5.21
CA LEU A 90 16.09 7.56 -3.75
C LEU A 90 17.29 8.26 -3.11
N SER A 91 18.49 8.05 -3.65
CA SER A 91 19.70 8.75 -3.21
C SER A 91 19.61 10.25 -3.47
N ALA A 92 19.10 10.65 -4.65
CA ALA A 92 18.87 12.06 -4.98
C ALA A 92 17.84 12.73 -4.06
N HIS A 93 16.75 12.03 -3.70
CA HIS A 93 15.79 12.51 -2.70
C HIS A 93 16.43 12.72 -1.33
N TRP A 94 17.29 11.78 -0.89
CA TRP A 94 18.01 11.90 0.37
C TRP A 94 18.97 13.09 0.37
N GLU A 95 19.78 13.22 -0.68
CA GLU A 95 20.70 14.35 -0.86
C GLU A 95 19.94 15.68 -0.88
N LEU A 96 18.82 15.78 -1.61
CA LEU A 96 17.98 16.99 -1.64
C LEU A 96 17.37 17.33 -0.27
N THR A 97 16.99 16.32 0.51
CA THR A 97 16.49 16.50 1.88
C THR A 97 17.58 17.11 2.78
N ILE A 98 18.80 16.57 2.70
CA ILE A 98 19.95 17.07 3.49
C ILE A 98 20.37 18.46 3.03
N TRP A 99 20.34 18.72 1.73
CA TRP A 99 20.61 20.03 1.16
C TRP A 99 19.63 21.08 1.66
N SER A 100 18.33 20.78 1.60
CA SER A 100 17.28 21.68 2.08
C SER A 100 17.36 21.90 3.60
N LEU A 101 17.75 20.86 4.36
CA LEU A 101 18.00 20.98 5.80
C LEU A 101 19.22 21.86 6.10
N ALA A 102 20.28 21.80 5.28
CA ALA A 102 21.45 22.67 5.40
C ALA A 102 21.07 24.15 5.20
N ARG A 103 20.24 24.45 4.19
CA ARG A 103 19.66 25.78 3.96
C ARG A 103 18.80 26.22 5.15
N TRP A 104 17.84 25.39 5.57
CA TRP A 104 16.96 25.68 6.72
C TRP A 104 17.75 25.97 8.00
N SER A 105 18.77 25.17 8.29
CA SER A 105 19.58 25.29 9.52
C SER A 105 20.33 26.62 9.65
N THR A 106 20.55 27.31 8.53
CA THR A 106 21.28 28.58 8.48
C THR A 106 20.36 29.78 8.21
N LEU A 107 19.38 29.62 7.31
CA LEU A 107 18.55 30.73 6.81
C LEU A 107 17.23 30.93 7.58
N ARG A 108 16.84 30.00 8.47
CA ARG A 108 15.50 30.02 9.11
C ARG A 108 15.14 31.33 9.82
N ASP A 109 16.11 31.97 10.47
CA ASP A 109 15.88 33.13 11.33
C ASP A 109 15.85 34.43 10.50
N LYS A 110 16.00 34.36 9.16
CA LYS A 110 16.08 35.50 8.21
C LYS A 110 17.18 36.53 8.50
N THR A 111 18.00 36.29 9.52
CA THR A 111 19.17 37.11 9.88
C THR A 111 20.36 36.88 8.96
N TRP A 112 20.41 35.71 8.33
CA TRP A 112 21.35 35.34 7.29
C TRP A 112 20.63 35.33 5.95
N ARG A 113 21.29 35.84 4.92
CA ARG A 113 20.83 35.77 3.53
C ARG A 113 21.97 35.38 2.61
N VAL A 114 21.62 34.72 1.51
CA VAL A 114 22.56 34.45 0.42
C VAL A 114 22.33 35.44 -0.71
N SER A 115 23.42 35.95 -1.29
CA SER A 115 23.39 36.87 -2.44
C SER A 115 24.76 36.94 -3.10
N ASP A 116 24.79 36.94 -4.42
CA ASP A 116 26.00 37.11 -5.24
C ASP A 116 27.17 36.21 -4.82
N GLY A 117 26.90 34.92 -4.57
CA GLY A 117 27.96 33.97 -4.21
C GLY A 117 28.39 34.02 -2.75
N ARG A 118 27.68 34.78 -1.91
CA ARG A 118 28.10 35.10 -0.54
C ARG A 118 27.00 34.84 0.47
N LEU A 119 27.41 34.45 1.67
CA LEU A 119 26.55 34.42 2.85
C LEU A 119 26.72 35.73 3.63
N LEU A 120 25.63 36.48 3.77
CA LEU A 120 25.61 37.84 4.29
C LEU A 120 24.78 37.94 5.56
N ARG A 121 25.21 38.79 6.48
CA ARG A 121 24.44 39.21 7.65
C ARG A 121 24.61 40.70 7.92
N ALA A 122 23.52 41.42 8.13
CA ALA A 122 23.57 42.83 8.49
C ALA A 122 24.14 43.00 9.92
N CYS A 123 25.03 43.99 10.09
CA CYS A 123 25.45 44.43 11.41
C CYS A 123 24.25 45.00 12.18
N GLY A 124 24.07 44.58 13.44
CA GLY A 124 22.93 45.00 14.27
C GLY A 124 22.86 46.51 14.57
N ARG A 125 23.92 47.29 14.26
CA ARG A 125 23.94 48.75 14.44
C ARG A 125 24.06 49.52 13.13
N CYS A 126 25.14 49.33 12.38
CA CYS A 126 25.39 50.12 11.17
C CYS A 126 24.75 49.55 9.91
N GLN A 127 24.09 48.38 9.99
CA GLN A 127 23.49 47.66 8.87
C GLN A 127 24.44 47.27 7.73
N ALA A 128 25.75 47.56 7.85
CA ALA A 128 26.75 47.10 6.91
C ALA A 128 26.77 45.57 6.84
N GLU A 129 26.93 45.04 5.63
CA GLU A 129 26.98 43.60 5.38
C GLU A 129 28.27 43.00 5.92
N MET A 130 28.12 41.99 6.78
CA MET A 130 29.20 41.12 7.21
C MET A 130 29.16 39.87 6.33
N VAL A 131 30.28 39.57 5.68
CA VAL A 131 30.42 38.44 4.77
C VAL A 131 30.98 37.24 5.52
N ALA A 132 30.27 36.11 5.47
CA ALA A 132 30.79 34.81 5.86
C ALA A 132 31.37 34.10 4.63
N VAL A 133 32.59 33.60 4.78
CA VAL A 133 33.25 32.69 3.85
C VAL A 133 33.63 31.39 4.57
N SER A 134 33.98 30.36 3.81
CA SER A 134 34.36 29.04 4.35
C SER A 134 35.50 29.07 5.38
N SER A 135 36.40 30.05 5.28
CA SER A 135 37.52 30.30 6.19
C SER A 135 37.24 31.27 7.32
N SER A 136 36.00 31.77 7.44
CA SER A 136 35.64 32.76 8.47
C SER A 136 35.79 32.19 9.89
N ALA A 137 36.20 33.06 10.82
CA ALA A 137 36.20 32.74 12.24
C ALA A 137 34.79 32.34 12.70
N ALA A 138 34.71 31.48 13.73
CA ALA A 138 33.44 30.97 14.25
C ALA A 138 32.42 32.06 14.64
N VAL A 139 32.90 33.29 14.85
CA VAL A 139 32.09 34.48 15.12
C VAL A 139 32.51 35.61 14.18
N LEU A 140 31.54 36.23 13.50
CA LEU A 140 31.75 37.44 12.70
C LEU A 140 31.67 38.70 13.57
N SER A 141 32.48 39.68 13.21
CA SER A 141 32.49 41.03 13.77
C SER A 141 32.23 42.07 12.67
N CYS A 142 31.81 43.27 13.06
CA CYS A 142 31.61 44.34 12.10
C CYS A 142 32.95 44.88 11.58
N GLY A 143 33.15 44.90 10.26
CA GLY A 143 34.34 45.46 9.62
C GLY A 143 34.32 46.98 9.45
N ASN A 144 33.19 47.64 9.71
CA ASN A 144 33.08 49.10 9.59
C ASN A 144 33.72 49.77 10.81
N VAL A 145 34.87 50.41 10.60
CA VAL A 145 35.66 51.11 11.63
C VAL A 145 34.85 52.22 12.33
N MET A 146 33.86 52.80 11.65
CA MET A 146 32.98 53.84 12.21
C MET A 146 31.81 53.27 13.02
N CYS A 147 31.64 51.94 13.04
CA CYS A 147 30.59 51.29 13.81
C CYS A 147 31.02 51.12 15.27
N SER A 148 30.15 51.41 16.23
CA SER A 148 30.44 51.13 17.65
C SER A 148 30.64 49.63 17.96
N LEU A 149 30.25 48.76 17.02
CA LEU A 149 30.37 47.31 17.10
C LEU A 149 31.55 46.81 16.25
N PHE A 150 32.43 47.71 15.81
CA PHE A 150 33.68 47.37 15.13
C PHE A 150 34.46 46.35 15.95
N ASP A 151 34.88 45.27 15.28
CA ASP A 151 35.61 44.13 15.85
C ASP A 151 34.96 43.43 17.05
N ARG A 152 33.73 43.81 17.42
CA ARG A 152 32.97 43.15 18.49
C ARG A 152 32.27 41.92 17.94
N PRO A 153 32.29 40.77 18.63
CA PRO A 153 31.54 39.58 18.25
C PRO A 153 30.05 39.88 18.04
N GLN A 154 29.54 39.69 16.82
CA GLN A 154 28.14 39.97 16.46
C GLN A 154 27.34 38.71 16.16
N ALA A 155 27.95 37.73 15.49
CA ALA A 155 27.21 36.63 14.87
C ALA A 155 27.99 35.32 14.87
N LYS A 156 27.46 34.29 15.53
CA LYS A 156 27.99 32.92 15.40
C LYS A 156 27.62 32.36 14.03
N LEU A 157 28.58 31.80 13.31
CA LEU A 157 28.34 31.13 12.01
C LEU A 157 27.46 29.89 12.15
N ILE A 158 27.59 29.18 13.27
CA ILE A 158 26.81 27.98 13.59
C ILE A 158 26.01 28.27 14.87
N PRO A 159 24.85 28.96 14.77
CA PRO A 159 24.01 29.20 15.93
C PRO A 159 23.39 27.89 16.44
N ARG A 160 23.14 27.82 17.75
CA ARG A 160 22.42 26.70 18.36
C ARG A 160 21.00 26.63 17.80
N ILE A 161 20.51 25.43 17.60
CA ILE A 161 19.15 25.14 17.13
C ILE A 161 18.44 24.39 18.25
N ALA A 162 17.20 24.78 18.55
CA ALA A 162 16.38 23.99 19.47
C ALA A 162 15.93 22.70 18.79
N ASP A 163 15.86 21.61 19.55
CA ASP A 163 15.65 20.28 19.01
C ASP A 163 14.27 20.11 18.34
N THR A 164 13.22 20.70 18.92
CA THR A 164 11.84 20.57 18.41
C THR A 164 11.63 21.23 17.03
N PRO A 165 12.07 22.48 16.78
CA PRO A 165 12.03 23.07 15.44
C PRO A 165 12.84 22.27 14.40
N LEU A 166 14.01 21.76 14.78
CA LEU A 166 14.87 20.99 13.88
C LEU A 166 14.21 19.67 13.46
N SER A 167 13.66 18.91 14.42
CA SER A 167 12.91 17.68 14.12
C SER A 167 11.67 17.93 13.28
N THR A 168 10.97 19.05 13.53
CA THR A 168 9.76 19.41 12.77
C THR A 168 10.10 19.74 11.32
N ALA A 169 11.12 20.57 11.10
CA ALA A 169 11.60 20.88 9.75
C ALA A 169 12.10 19.63 9.02
N PHE A 170 12.90 18.78 9.68
CA PHE A 170 13.42 17.56 9.08
C PHE A 170 12.30 16.55 8.71
N ARG A 171 11.30 16.36 9.58
CA ARG A 171 10.13 15.52 9.27
C ARG A 171 9.33 16.09 8.09
N ARG A 172 9.09 17.40 8.06
CA ARG A 172 8.34 18.06 6.96
C ARG A 172 9.09 17.95 5.63
N LEU A 173 10.40 18.19 5.63
CA LEU A 173 11.25 18.03 4.43
C LEU A 173 11.16 16.60 3.89
N ARG A 174 11.36 15.59 4.73
CA ARG A 174 11.24 14.19 4.31
C ARG A 174 9.85 13.89 3.73
N ARG A 175 8.77 14.32 4.40
CA ARG A 175 7.40 14.14 3.91
C ARG A 175 7.19 14.74 2.52
N ARG A 176 7.75 15.93 2.25
CA ARG A 176 7.59 16.60 0.94
C ARG A 176 8.52 16.08 -0.14
N LEU A 177 9.72 15.60 0.23
CA LEU A 177 10.78 15.19 -0.70
C LEU A 177 10.92 13.67 -0.83
N GLY A 178 9.79 12.95 -0.83
CA GLY A 178 9.74 11.52 -1.16
C GLY A 178 9.98 10.55 -0.01
N GLY A 179 10.16 11.03 1.21
CA GLY A 179 10.24 10.23 2.44
C GLY A 179 11.57 9.54 2.76
N PRO A 180 12.76 9.94 2.28
CA PRO A 180 14.00 9.21 2.61
C PRO A 180 14.40 9.40 4.08
N ARG A 181 14.85 8.33 4.73
CA ARG A 181 15.47 8.29 6.08
C ARG A 181 16.99 8.20 6.02
N GLY A 182 17.55 7.85 4.87
CA GLY A 182 18.96 7.61 4.64
C GLY A 182 19.21 7.24 3.18
N TYR A 183 20.41 6.72 2.90
CA TYR A 183 20.67 6.09 1.61
C TYR A 183 20.02 4.71 1.56
N PRO A 184 19.41 4.30 0.42
CA PRO A 184 18.84 2.98 0.29
C PRO A 184 19.90 1.91 0.54
N LEU A 185 19.54 0.85 1.28
CA LEU A 185 20.49 -0.22 1.65
C LEU A 185 21.10 -0.90 0.42
N LEU A 186 20.38 -0.86 -0.71
CA LEU A 186 20.76 -1.44 -1.98
C LEU A 186 21.10 -0.37 -3.05
N ALA A 187 21.51 0.84 -2.66
CA ALA A 187 21.71 1.97 -3.59
C ALA A 187 22.50 1.64 -4.87
N ASP A 188 23.61 0.92 -4.72
CA ASP A 188 24.51 0.57 -5.83
C ASP A 188 24.14 -0.75 -6.54
N ILE A 189 23.11 -1.45 -6.05
CA ILE A 189 22.67 -2.74 -6.55
C ILE A 189 21.36 -2.55 -7.33
N PRO A 190 21.30 -2.91 -8.62
CA PRO A 190 20.04 -2.91 -9.35
C PRO A 190 19.00 -3.80 -8.65
N PHE A 191 17.89 -3.20 -8.25
CA PHE A 191 16.79 -3.91 -7.60
C PHE A 191 15.46 -3.63 -8.28
N PHE A 192 14.51 -4.51 -8.02
CA PHE A 192 13.12 -4.40 -8.45
C PHE A 192 12.20 -4.61 -7.26
N ILE A 193 11.25 -3.71 -7.05
CA ILE A 193 10.31 -3.75 -5.95
C ILE A 193 9.11 -4.59 -6.36
N GLN A 194 8.84 -5.67 -5.65
CA GLN A 194 7.65 -6.49 -5.88
C GLN A 194 6.51 -6.02 -4.99
N ALA A 195 5.33 -5.82 -5.58
CA ALA A 195 4.16 -5.41 -4.81
C ALA A 195 3.72 -6.50 -3.81
N PRO A 196 3.34 -6.11 -2.58
CA PRO A 196 2.88 -7.04 -1.55
C PRO A 196 1.40 -7.37 -1.76
N VAL A 197 1.08 -8.15 -2.79
CA VAL A 197 -0.31 -8.34 -3.24
C VAL A 197 -1.17 -9.04 -2.18
N MET A 198 -0.60 -10.00 -1.43
CA MET A 198 -1.32 -10.65 -0.32
C MET A 198 -1.62 -9.64 0.79
N HIS A 199 -0.65 -8.77 1.15
CA HIS A 199 -0.91 -7.73 2.14
C HIS A 199 -1.90 -6.68 1.64
N CYS A 200 -1.89 -6.35 0.35
CA CYS A 200 -2.89 -5.43 -0.23
C CYS A 200 -4.30 -5.97 -0.02
N ALA A 201 -4.59 -7.17 -0.54
CA ALA A 201 -5.93 -7.76 -0.41
C ALA A 201 -6.31 -8.05 1.05
N GLY A 202 -5.39 -8.62 1.84
CA GLY A 202 -5.66 -8.99 3.22
C GLY A 202 -5.80 -7.80 4.18
N LYS A 203 -5.04 -6.72 4.00
CA LYS A 203 -5.27 -5.48 4.76
C LYS A 203 -6.61 -4.88 4.37
N ILE A 204 -6.95 -4.80 3.08
CA ILE A 204 -8.26 -4.33 2.64
C ILE A 204 -9.39 -5.17 3.27
N SER A 205 -9.30 -6.51 3.30
CA SER A 205 -10.27 -7.38 4.01
C SER A 205 -10.41 -6.98 5.48
N LYS A 206 -9.29 -6.81 6.19
CA LYS A 206 -9.27 -6.39 7.60
C LYS A 206 -10.02 -5.07 7.79
N CYS A 207 -9.78 -4.10 6.92
CA CYS A 207 -10.41 -2.77 6.97
C CYS A 207 -11.90 -2.82 6.70
N LEU A 208 -12.31 -3.54 5.66
CA LEU A 208 -13.72 -3.68 5.32
C LEU A 208 -14.48 -4.41 6.43
N MET A 209 -13.84 -5.38 7.10
CA MET A 209 -14.41 -6.04 8.28
C MET A 209 -14.61 -5.06 9.44
N TYR A 210 -13.59 -4.27 9.79
CA TYR A 210 -13.75 -3.24 10.83
C TYR A 210 -14.79 -2.19 10.46
N PHE A 211 -14.84 -1.76 9.20
CA PHE A 211 -15.86 -0.85 8.72
C PHE A 211 -17.27 -1.46 8.86
N LEU A 212 -17.45 -2.72 8.44
CA LEU A 212 -18.72 -3.43 8.60
C LEU A 212 -19.14 -3.49 10.07
N LEU A 213 -18.21 -3.85 10.97
CA LEU A 213 -18.47 -3.93 12.41
C LEU A 213 -18.77 -2.55 13.02
N ALA A 214 -18.08 -1.50 12.58
CA ALA A 214 -18.27 -0.14 13.06
C ALA A 214 -19.69 0.37 12.75
N LEU A 215 -20.27 -0.04 11.62
CA LEU A 215 -21.66 0.29 11.24
C LEU A 215 -22.72 -0.41 12.09
N LEU A 216 -22.38 -1.50 12.78
CA LEU A 216 -23.31 -2.21 13.64
C LEU A 216 -23.46 -1.51 14.99
N HIS A 217 -24.70 -1.46 15.49
CA HIS A 217 -24.99 -1.06 16.85
C HIS A 217 -24.30 -1.99 17.87
N LYS A 218 -23.85 -1.46 19.01
CA LYS A 218 -22.98 -2.14 20.00
C LYS A 218 -23.37 -3.61 20.33
N PRO A 219 -24.62 -3.97 20.68
CA PRO A 219 -25.00 -5.36 20.94
C PRO A 219 -24.84 -6.29 19.73
N PHE A 220 -25.24 -5.85 18.53
CA PHE A 220 -25.09 -6.64 17.31
C PHE A 220 -23.63 -6.80 16.92
N ARG A 221 -22.80 -5.77 17.19
CA ARG A 221 -21.35 -5.84 16.99
C ARG A 221 -20.70 -6.89 17.90
N THR A 222 -21.07 -6.94 19.17
CA THR A 222 -20.57 -7.96 20.11
C THR A 222 -20.98 -9.36 19.67
N MET A 223 -22.25 -9.55 19.30
CA MET A 223 -22.74 -10.82 18.77
C MET A 223 -22.01 -11.24 17.49
N ALA A 224 -21.81 -10.31 16.55
CA ALA A 224 -21.06 -10.57 15.32
C ALA A 224 -19.62 -11.01 15.63
N ARG A 225 -18.93 -10.32 16.55
CA ARG A 225 -17.58 -10.72 17.01
C ARG A 225 -17.56 -12.12 17.61
N GLN A 226 -18.50 -12.44 18.51
CA GLN A 226 -18.61 -13.78 19.10
C GLN A 226 -18.83 -14.87 18.04
N ARG A 227 -19.65 -14.61 17.02
CA ARG A 227 -19.83 -15.55 15.91
C ARG A 227 -18.58 -15.71 15.07
N ILE A 228 -17.87 -14.62 14.77
CA ILE A 228 -16.59 -14.68 14.05
C ILE A 228 -15.57 -15.51 14.85
N TYR A 229 -15.51 -15.31 16.16
CA TYR A 229 -14.67 -16.07 17.09
C TYR A 229 -14.98 -17.57 17.07
N ALA A 230 -16.26 -17.93 17.12
CA ALA A 230 -16.70 -19.31 17.00
C ALA A 230 -16.36 -19.93 15.64
N LEU A 231 -16.53 -19.18 14.54
CA LEU A 231 -16.26 -19.65 13.18
C LEU A 231 -14.77 -19.86 12.89
N LEU A 232 -13.90 -19.03 13.48
CA LEU A 232 -12.46 -19.06 13.21
C LEU A 232 -11.64 -19.75 14.31
N GLY A 233 -12.25 -20.09 15.44
CA GLY A 233 -11.53 -20.63 16.61
C GLY A 233 -10.55 -19.62 17.20
N ARG A 234 -10.94 -18.33 17.24
CA ARG A 234 -10.11 -17.21 17.73
C ARG A 234 -10.85 -16.45 18.81
N SER A 235 -10.13 -15.81 19.72
CA SER A 235 -10.70 -14.96 20.77
C SER A 235 -10.54 -13.45 20.48
N ASN A 236 -9.71 -13.07 19.50
CA ASN A 236 -9.39 -11.69 19.22
C ASN A 236 -9.15 -11.45 17.71
N LEU A 237 -9.86 -10.48 17.12
CA LEU A 237 -9.68 -10.05 15.73
C LEU A 237 -8.35 -9.33 15.49
N GLY A 238 -7.81 -8.66 16.51
CA GLY A 238 -6.54 -7.93 16.43
C GLY A 238 -5.35 -8.84 16.13
N ALA A 239 -5.38 -10.05 16.71
CA ALA A 239 -4.33 -11.07 16.59
C ALA A 239 -4.43 -11.94 15.32
N MET A 240 -5.46 -11.72 14.48
CA MET A 240 -5.64 -12.50 13.26
C MET A 240 -4.65 -12.10 12.17
N TYR A 241 -4.10 -13.10 11.47
CA TYR A 241 -3.29 -12.93 10.28
C TYR A 241 -4.14 -12.46 9.10
N LEU A 242 -3.50 -11.80 8.14
CA LEU A 242 -4.18 -11.29 6.93
C LEU A 242 -4.85 -12.40 6.10
N ARG A 243 -4.27 -13.60 6.08
CA ARG A 243 -4.90 -14.78 5.43
C ARG A 243 -6.22 -15.17 6.09
N GLU A 244 -6.32 -15.02 7.40
CA GLU A 244 -7.54 -15.33 8.15
C GLU A 244 -8.61 -14.27 7.88
N PHE A 245 -8.22 -13.01 7.70
CA PHE A 245 -9.12 -11.96 7.23
C PHE A 245 -9.63 -12.21 5.80
N ALA A 246 -8.79 -12.67 4.88
CA ALA A 246 -9.23 -13.04 3.53
C ALA A 246 -10.26 -14.20 3.56
N ARG A 247 -10.04 -15.20 4.44
CA ARG A 247 -11.01 -16.28 4.64
C ARG A 247 -12.32 -15.79 5.26
N LEU A 248 -12.23 -14.90 6.24
CA LEU A 248 -13.41 -14.29 6.87
C LEU A 248 -14.21 -13.44 5.87
N ASP A 249 -13.53 -12.66 5.04
CA ASP A 249 -14.12 -11.88 3.95
C ASP A 249 -14.91 -12.79 3.00
N ALA A 250 -14.32 -13.91 2.59
CA ALA A 250 -14.98 -14.92 1.76
C ALA A 250 -16.22 -15.53 2.46
N MET A 251 -16.13 -15.86 3.76
CA MET A 251 -17.27 -16.36 4.53
C MET A 251 -18.42 -15.36 4.61
N VAL A 252 -18.14 -14.08 4.85
CA VAL A 252 -19.15 -13.02 4.91
C VAL A 252 -19.77 -12.76 3.54
N VAL A 253 -18.98 -12.82 2.46
CA VAL A 253 -19.49 -12.71 1.09
C VAL A 253 -20.42 -13.88 0.75
N ALA A 254 -20.02 -15.11 1.06
CA ALA A 254 -20.81 -16.31 0.80
C ALA A 254 -22.10 -16.34 1.63
N LEU A 255 -21.98 -16.00 2.91
CA LEU A 255 -23.06 -16.11 3.90
C LEU A 255 -23.18 -14.81 4.71
N PRO A 256 -23.73 -13.72 4.16
CA PRO A 256 -23.83 -12.44 4.86
C PRO A 256 -24.62 -12.53 6.18
N HIS A 257 -25.60 -13.44 6.25
CA HIS A 257 -26.42 -13.69 7.43
C HIS A 257 -25.68 -14.43 8.55
N SER A 258 -24.49 -14.99 8.29
CA SER A 258 -23.69 -15.71 9.28
C SER A 258 -23.35 -14.83 10.50
N MET A 259 -23.22 -13.53 10.29
CA MET A 259 -22.99 -12.49 11.31
C MET A 259 -24.14 -12.37 12.33
N GLY A 260 -25.32 -12.94 12.04
CA GLY A 260 -26.50 -12.89 12.90
C GLY A 260 -27.23 -11.55 12.93
N CYS A 261 -26.78 -10.58 12.14
CA CYS A 261 -27.35 -9.24 12.05
C CYS A 261 -27.39 -8.79 10.58
N ALA A 262 -28.21 -7.78 10.29
CA ALA A 262 -28.26 -7.17 8.96
C ALA A 262 -26.93 -6.48 8.66
N THR A 263 -26.34 -6.80 7.52
CA THR A 263 -25.07 -6.20 7.03
C THR A 263 -25.36 -5.17 5.94
N ASP A 264 -24.57 -4.09 5.89
CA ASP A 264 -24.76 -3.07 4.86
C ASP A 264 -24.36 -3.60 3.48
N ALA A 265 -25.30 -3.58 2.53
CA ALA A 265 -25.10 -4.13 1.19
C ALA A 265 -23.93 -3.48 0.44
N GLY A 266 -23.61 -2.21 0.70
CA GLY A 266 -22.51 -1.51 0.04
C GLY A 266 -21.15 -2.01 0.52
N VAL A 267 -21.02 -2.32 1.81
CA VAL A 267 -19.82 -2.94 2.36
C VAL A 267 -19.64 -4.37 1.84
N ILE A 268 -20.73 -5.14 1.71
CA ILE A 268 -20.69 -6.47 1.10
C ILE A 268 -20.22 -6.41 -0.36
N VAL A 269 -20.65 -5.42 -1.14
CA VAL A 269 -20.16 -5.22 -2.52
C VAL A 269 -18.66 -4.91 -2.54
N MET A 270 -18.16 -4.07 -1.62
CA MET A 270 -16.72 -3.81 -1.50
C MET A 270 -15.94 -5.08 -1.12
N MET A 271 -16.48 -5.89 -0.21
CA MET A 271 -15.94 -7.20 0.17
C MET A 271 -15.93 -8.18 -1.01
N GLN A 272 -16.97 -8.18 -1.85
CA GLN A 272 -16.99 -9.00 -3.06
C GLN A 272 -15.86 -8.65 -4.03
N LEU A 273 -15.62 -7.36 -4.26
CA LEU A 273 -14.53 -6.87 -5.11
C LEU A 273 -13.15 -7.22 -4.52
N ASN A 274 -12.98 -7.09 -3.21
CA ASN A 274 -11.74 -7.48 -2.55
C ASN A 274 -11.53 -9.01 -2.54
N GLN A 275 -12.60 -9.79 -2.44
CA GLN A 275 -12.52 -11.25 -2.54
C GLN A 275 -12.13 -11.68 -3.97
N LEU A 276 -12.57 -10.97 -5.01
CA LEU A 276 -12.06 -11.17 -6.37
C LEU A 276 -10.56 -10.89 -6.48
N MET A 277 -10.05 -9.84 -5.83
CA MET A 277 -8.60 -9.58 -5.74
C MET A 277 -7.87 -10.71 -4.99
N SER A 278 -8.42 -11.16 -3.87
CA SER A 278 -7.90 -12.26 -3.03
C SER A 278 -7.81 -13.59 -3.79
N ALA A 279 -8.80 -13.89 -4.64
CA ALA A 279 -8.80 -15.08 -5.49
C ALA A 279 -7.83 -14.96 -6.68
N SER A 280 -7.66 -13.76 -7.23
CA SER A 280 -6.90 -13.57 -8.48
C SER A 280 -5.38 -13.50 -8.29
N TRP A 281 -4.89 -12.96 -7.17
CA TRP A 281 -3.46 -12.62 -7.06
C TRP A 281 -2.50 -13.81 -7.16
N ARG A 282 -2.87 -14.97 -6.59
CA ARG A 282 -2.02 -16.17 -6.70
C ARG A 282 -1.89 -16.63 -8.13
N ARG A 283 -2.97 -16.54 -8.89
CA ARG A 283 -2.96 -16.86 -10.30
C ARG A 283 -2.09 -15.88 -11.08
N ALA A 284 -2.15 -14.59 -10.75
CA ALA A 284 -1.33 -13.55 -11.39
C ALA A 284 0.18 -13.70 -11.15
N ILE A 285 0.58 -14.27 -9.99
CA ILE A 285 1.99 -14.44 -9.59
C ILE A 285 2.52 -15.86 -9.87
N GLY A 286 1.65 -16.86 -9.87
CA GLY A 286 2.01 -18.28 -9.81
C GLY A 286 2.62 -18.86 -11.09
N SER A 287 2.62 -20.20 -11.17
CA SER A 287 3.20 -20.98 -12.27
C SER A 287 2.29 -21.15 -13.49
N LYS A 288 1.15 -20.46 -13.53
CA LYS A 288 0.19 -20.55 -14.63
C LYS A 288 0.77 -19.95 -15.93
N PRO A 289 0.26 -20.34 -17.11
CA PRO A 289 0.69 -19.76 -18.39
C PRO A 289 0.58 -18.23 -18.41
N ALA A 290 1.46 -17.54 -19.14
CA ALA A 290 1.55 -16.08 -19.18
C ALA A 290 0.19 -15.39 -19.39
N VAL A 291 -0.61 -15.89 -20.34
CA VAL A 291 -1.96 -15.38 -20.64
C VAL A 291 -2.90 -15.47 -19.43
N ALA A 292 -2.95 -16.62 -18.76
CA ALA A 292 -3.80 -16.82 -17.59
C ALA A 292 -3.39 -15.93 -16.41
N ARG A 293 -2.09 -15.63 -16.28
CA ARG A 293 -1.59 -14.69 -15.27
C ARG A 293 -1.97 -13.26 -15.60
N GLU A 294 -1.88 -12.85 -16.86
CA GLU A 294 -2.31 -11.52 -17.32
C GLU A 294 -3.80 -11.30 -17.12
N HIS A 295 -4.62 -12.31 -17.42
CA HIS A 295 -6.06 -12.24 -17.18
C HIS A 295 -6.38 -12.05 -15.69
N ALA A 296 -5.66 -12.75 -14.80
CA ALA A 296 -5.80 -12.57 -13.37
C ALA A 296 -5.30 -11.19 -12.88
N ALA A 297 -4.19 -10.70 -13.43
CA ALA A 297 -3.66 -9.35 -13.13
C ALA A 297 -4.65 -8.25 -13.53
N SER A 298 -5.30 -8.41 -14.69
CA SER A 298 -6.33 -7.50 -15.20
C SER A 298 -7.58 -7.52 -14.32
N ALA A 299 -7.99 -8.71 -13.85
CA ALA A 299 -9.09 -8.84 -12.89
C ALA A 299 -8.80 -8.13 -11.55
N ILE A 300 -7.57 -8.21 -11.03
CA ILE A 300 -7.15 -7.47 -9.83
C ILE A 300 -7.26 -5.96 -10.06
N GLN A 301 -6.76 -5.46 -11.19
CA GLN A 301 -6.77 -4.03 -11.48
C GLN A 301 -8.20 -3.49 -11.62
N LEU A 302 -9.08 -4.20 -12.34
CA LEU A 302 -10.48 -3.81 -12.49
C LEU A 302 -11.21 -3.83 -11.14
N ALA A 303 -11.02 -4.88 -10.34
CA ALA A 303 -11.62 -4.99 -9.01
C ALA A 303 -11.15 -3.87 -8.09
N ALA A 304 -9.85 -3.56 -8.08
CA ALA A 304 -9.27 -2.46 -7.31
C ALA A 304 -9.82 -1.10 -7.76
N ALA A 305 -10.10 -0.88 -9.04
CA ALA A 305 -10.65 0.37 -9.57
C ALA A 305 -12.08 0.62 -9.09
N LEU A 306 -12.94 -0.40 -9.23
CA LEU A 306 -14.31 -0.34 -8.74
C LEU A 306 -14.35 -0.20 -7.21
N LEU A 307 -13.43 -0.88 -6.52
CA LEU A 307 -13.31 -0.78 -5.07
C LEU A 307 -12.79 0.60 -4.65
N ALA A 308 -11.81 1.19 -5.34
CA ALA A 308 -11.28 2.51 -5.03
C ALA A 308 -12.35 3.61 -5.12
N SER A 309 -13.15 3.60 -6.20
CA SER A 309 -14.26 4.55 -6.39
C SER A 309 -15.31 4.42 -5.29
N THR A 310 -15.73 3.19 -4.95
CA THR A 310 -16.74 2.95 -3.90
C THR A 310 -16.19 3.20 -2.49
N PHE A 311 -14.97 2.77 -2.19
CA PHE A 311 -14.31 2.98 -0.90
C PHE A 311 -14.12 4.47 -0.63
N ARG A 312 -13.64 5.25 -1.61
CA ARG A 312 -13.49 6.71 -1.50
C ARG A 312 -14.80 7.40 -1.10
N ALA A 313 -15.93 6.91 -1.61
CA ALA A 313 -17.24 7.47 -1.34
C ALA A 313 -17.79 7.10 0.04
N LEU A 314 -17.62 5.84 0.44
CA LEU A 314 -18.27 5.27 1.63
C LEU A 314 -17.42 5.45 2.89
N LYS A 315 -16.08 5.43 2.78
CA LYS A 315 -15.17 5.51 3.92
C LYS A 315 -15.36 6.74 4.84
N PRO A 316 -15.68 7.95 4.34
CA PRO A 316 -15.93 9.10 5.21
C PRO A 316 -17.09 8.92 6.21
N PHE A 317 -18.00 7.98 5.92
CA PHE A 317 -19.16 7.66 6.76
C PHE A 317 -18.89 6.52 7.75
N ASP A 318 -17.65 6.04 7.84
CA ASP A 318 -17.22 5.10 8.87
C ASP A 318 -17.19 5.80 10.24
N PRO A 319 -18.00 5.35 11.22
CA PRO A 319 -18.10 6.04 12.51
C PRO A 319 -16.82 5.92 13.35
N GLU A 320 -15.98 4.93 13.09
CA GLU A 320 -14.82 4.63 13.95
C GLU A 320 -13.50 4.85 13.22
N THR A 321 -13.37 4.29 12.01
CA THR A 321 -12.06 4.19 11.37
C THR A 321 -11.91 5.14 10.17
N LYS A 322 -12.79 6.16 10.01
CA LYS A 322 -12.74 7.14 8.91
C LYS A 322 -11.39 7.88 8.78
N LYS A 323 -10.69 8.10 9.89
CA LYS A 323 -9.39 8.79 9.93
C LYS A 323 -8.18 7.90 9.63
N ALA A 324 -8.35 6.57 9.59
CA ALA A 324 -7.24 5.66 9.33
C ALA A 324 -6.79 5.73 7.85
N GLY A 325 -5.66 6.40 7.59
CA GLY A 325 -5.15 6.69 6.24
C GLY A 325 -4.34 5.56 5.59
N VAL A 326 -3.90 4.57 6.37
CA VAL A 326 -3.02 3.46 5.94
C VAL A 326 -3.58 2.67 4.75
N PHE A 327 -4.90 2.67 4.57
CA PHE A 327 -5.62 1.86 3.57
C PHE A 327 -5.48 2.37 2.14
N ASN A 328 -5.31 3.68 1.98
CA ASN A 328 -5.23 4.28 0.65
C ASN A 328 -3.99 3.79 -0.10
N LEU A 329 -2.87 3.53 0.59
CA LEU A 329 -1.66 3.00 -0.04
C LEU A 329 -1.85 1.56 -0.58
N TYR A 330 -2.49 0.67 0.20
CA TYR A 330 -2.70 -0.71 -0.21
C TYR A 330 -3.63 -0.81 -1.42
N LEU A 331 -4.74 -0.07 -1.41
CA LEU A 331 -5.70 -0.04 -2.51
C LEU A 331 -5.11 0.68 -3.74
N HIS A 332 -4.38 1.78 -3.54
CA HIS A 332 -3.62 2.45 -4.59
C HIS A 332 -2.62 1.52 -5.27
N THR A 333 -1.87 0.73 -4.49
CA THR A 333 -0.88 -0.20 -5.04
C THR A 333 -1.54 -1.26 -5.90
N ALA A 334 -2.67 -1.82 -5.44
CA ALA A 334 -3.46 -2.76 -6.24
C ALA A 334 -3.98 -2.13 -7.55
N LEU A 335 -4.43 -0.87 -7.50
CA LEU A 335 -4.96 -0.12 -8.62
C LEU A 335 -3.90 0.26 -9.67
N ALA A 336 -2.77 0.82 -9.22
CA ALA A 336 -1.83 1.54 -10.07
C ALA A 336 -0.52 0.77 -10.36
N HIS A 337 -0.16 -0.20 -9.51
CA HIS A 337 1.18 -0.81 -9.53
C HIS A 337 1.16 -2.34 -9.66
N VAL A 338 0.21 -3.05 -9.06
CA VAL A 338 0.24 -4.53 -9.05
C VAL A 338 0.34 -5.12 -10.45
N ARG A 339 -0.51 -4.72 -11.40
CA ARG A 339 -0.49 -5.27 -12.77
C ARG A 339 0.84 -5.05 -13.48
N GLN A 340 1.53 -3.93 -13.23
CA GLN A 340 2.85 -3.66 -13.80
C GLN A 340 3.94 -4.54 -13.20
N LEU A 341 3.66 -5.32 -12.15
CA LEU A 341 4.63 -6.09 -11.37
C LEU A 341 4.30 -7.60 -11.35
N VAL A 342 3.18 -8.00 -11.96
CA VAL A 342 2.68 -9.38 -12.08
C VAL A 342 2.11 -9.62 -13.49
N GLY A 343 1.67 -10.84 -13.84
CA GLY A 343 1.05 -11.08 -15.15
C GLY A 343 2.00 -11.62 -16.22
N ALA A 344 1.74 -11.33 -17.50
CA ALA A 344 2.43 -11.98 -18.63
C ALA A 344 3.92 -11.60 -18.72
N GLU A 345 4.25 -10.33 -18.50
CA GLU A 345 5.61 -9.78 -18.67
C GLU A 345 6.62 -10.29 -17.62
N PHE A 346 6.13 -10.97 -16.58
CA PHE A 346 6.95 -11.40 -15.45
C PHE A 346 7.41 -12.84 -15.61
N PRO A 347 8.72 -13.16 -15.59
CA PRO A 347 9.19 -14.54 -15.69
C PRO A 347 8.56 -15.45 -14.61
N THR A 348 8.03 -16.60 -15.01
CA THR A 348 7.36 -17.60 -14.13
C THR A 348 8.29 -18.29 -13.13
N LEU A 349 9.60 -18.12 -13.30
CA LEU A 349 10.61 -18.87 -12.57
C LEU A 349 10.91 -18.22 -11.21
N HIS A 350 10.38 -18.84 -10.14
CA HIS A 350 10.83 -18.68 -8.75
C HIS A 350 10.48 -17.36 -8.05
N LEU A 351 9.28 -16.82 -8.25
CA LEU A 351 8.88 -15.62 -7.51
C LEU A 351 8.54 -15.97 -6.05
N ILE A 352 9.48 -15.66 -5.15
CA ILE A 352 9.16 -15.49 -3.72
C ILE A 352 8.21 -14.29 -3.66
N CYS A 353 7.09 -14.43 -2.96
CA CYS A 353 6.15 -13.34 -2.72
C CYS A 353 5.98 -13.13 -1.23
N ASP A 354 5.31 -12.05 -0.87
CA ASP A 354 5.02 -11.71 0.52
C ASP A 354 4.31 -12.85 1.26
N ASP A 355 3.49 -13.66 0.58
CA ASP A 355 2.90 -14.89 1.13
C ASP A 355 3.95 -15.96 1.51
N HIS A 356 4.98 -16.14 0.68
CA HIS A 356 6.08 -17.07 0.96
C HIS A 356 6.94 -16.58 2.13
N ILE A 357 7.18 -15.27 2.20
CA ILE A 357 7.89 -14.64 3.32
C ILE A 357 7.13 -14.85 4.63
N GLU A 358 5.81 -14.58 4.63
CA GLU A 358 4.94 -14.80 5.80
C GLU A 358 4.95 -16.27 6.24
N GLY A 359 4.90 -17.19 5.28
CA GLY A 359 5.02 -18.62 5.54
C GLY A 359 6.35 -18.99 6.19
N MET A 360 7.44 -18.37 5.74
CA MET A 360 8.78 -18.58 6.31
C MET A 360 8.88 -18.03 7.73
N ILE A 361 8.37 -16.82 7.98
CA ILE A 361 8.32 -16.20 9.32
C ILE A 361 7.56 -17.11 10.29
N ALA A 362 6.36 -17.56 9.92
CA ALA A 362 5.56 -18.47 10.76
C ALA A 362 6.27 -19.81 11.02
N SER A 363 7.02 -20.31 10.03
CA SER A 363 7.81 -21.53 10.17
C SER A 363 9.02 -21.32 11.09
N LEU A 364 9.70 -20.17 10.98
CA LEU A 364 10.83 -19.77 11.84
C LEU A 364 10.39 -19.60 13.29
N ASN A 365 9.26 -18.93 13.54
CA ASN A 365 8.71 -18.79 14.89
C ASN A 365 8.43 -20.15 15.54
N ARG A 366 7.80 -21.07 14.80
CA ARG A 366 7.60 -22.46 15.30
C ARG A 366 8.92 -23.18 15.58
N TYR A 367 9.91 -23.01 14.71
CA TYR A 367 11.23 -23.62 14.89
C TYR A 367 11.95 -23.09 16.14
N PHE A 368 11.95 -21.77 16.34
CA PHE A 368 12.58 -21.14 17.50
C PHE A 368 11.86 -21.49 18.80
N ASN A 369 10.52 -21.48 18.81
CA ASN A 369 9.74 -21.80 20.01
C ASN A 369 9.85 -23.28 20.44
N ARG A 370 10.21 -24.18 19.53
CA ARG A 370 10.42 -25.60 19.83
C ARG A 370 11.85 -25.92 20.23
N ARG A 371 12.77 -24.97 20.12
CA ARG A 371 14.16 -25.17 20.53
C ARG A 371 14.37 -24.71 21.96
N THR A 372 15.13 -25.51 22.69
CA THR A 372 15.50 -25.29 24.08
C THR A 372 17.00 -25.06 24.25
N ASN A 373 17.76 -24.87 23.16
CA ASN A 373 19.21 -24.69 23.20
C ASN A 373 19.64 -23.22 23.25
N ASN A 374 20.74 -22.93 23.95
CA ASN A 374 21.28 -21.57 24.16
C ASN A 374 22.13 -21.06 22.98
N VAL A 375 21.87 -21.50 21.74
CA VAL A 375 22.61 -20.99 20.58
C VAL A 375 21.98 -19.70 20.07
N SER A 376 22.79 -18.78 19.54
CA SER A 376 22.28 -17.54 18.96
C SER A 376 21.24 -17.83 17.87
N ARG A 377 20.27 -16.92 17.67
CA ARG A 377 19.26 -17.07 16.60
C ARG A 377 19.90 -17.25 15.23
N GLY A 378 21.02 -16.57 14.97
CA GLY A 378 21.81 -16.72 13.75
C GLY A 378 22.35 -18.14 13.58
N GLN A 379 22.99 -18.70 14.62
CA GLN A 379 23.48 -20.08 14.58
C GLN A 379 22.33 -21.09 14.45
N SER A 380 21.20 -20.83 15.11
CA SER A 380 19.99 -21.65 15.00
C SER A 380 19.43 -21.64 13.57
N LEU A 381 19.42 -20.49 12.90
CA LEU A 381 19.03 -20.38 11.50
C LEU A 381 19.97 -21.16 10.58
N VAL A 382 21.29 -21.02 10.76
CA VAL A 382 22.30 -21.78 9.99
C VAL A 382 22.08 -23.28 10.17
N ASN A 383 21.89 -23.74 11.40
CA ASN A 383 21.59 -25.14 11.69
C ASN A 383 20.32 -25.61 10.99
N ARG A 384 19.26 -24.78 10.99
CA ARG A 384 18.01 -25.11 10.32
C ARG A 384 18.21 -25.27 8.82
N VAL A 385 18.87 -24.32 8.18
CA VAL A 385 19.09 -24.33 6.73
C VAL A 385 19.97 -25.52 6.34
N ALA A 386 20.94 -25.90 7.18
CA ALA A 386 21.75 -27.09 6.97
C ALA A 386 20.95 -28.40 7.09
N LEU A 387 19.99 -28.48 8.02
CA LEU A 387 19.17 -29.68 8.25
C LEU A 387 18.00 -29.81 7.28
N VAL A 388 17.39 -28.68 6.92
CA VAL A 388 16.22 -28.59 6.05
C VAL A 388 16.49 -27.45 5.08
N PRO A 389 17.14 -27.75 3.93
CA PRO A 389 17.34 -26.77 2.88
C PRO A 389 16.00 -26.13 2.49
N LEU A 390 16.05 -24.84 2.17
CA LEU A 390 14.87 -24.09 1.73
C LEU A 390 14.43 -24.60 0.36
N THR A 391 13.46 -25.51 0.34
CA THR A 391 12.81 -26.00 -0.88
C THR A 391 11.45 -25.34 -1.05
N PHE A 392 11.27 -24.65 -2.17
CA PHE A 392 9.97 -24.12 -2.58
C PHE A 392 9.27 -25.17 -3.43
N ASP A 393 8.39 -25.95 -2.79
CA ASP A 393 7.58 -26.94 -3.49
C ASP A 393 6.48 -26.26 -4.30
N LYS A 394 6.65 -26.26 -5.63
CA LYS A 394 5.72 -25.64 -6.59
C LYS A 394 4.38 -26.36 -6.68
N THR A 395 4.27 -27.57 -6.12
CA THR A 395 3.07 -28.42 -6.24
C THR A 395 2.08 -28.23 -5.08
N LYS A 396 2.52 -27.64 -3.97
CA LYS A 396 1.66 -27.35 -2.80
C LYS A 396 0.80 -26.11 -3.02
N ILE A 397 -0.11 -26.19 -3.98
CA ILE A 397 -1.18 -25.18 -4.13
C ILE A 397 -2.28 -25.57 -3.14
N ARG A 398 -2.42 -24.79 -2.05
CA ARG A 398 -3.63 -24.85 -1.24
C ARG A 398 -4.78 -24.31 -2.09
N ALA A 399 -5.73 -25.18 -2.43
CA ALA A 399 -6.97 -24.77 -3.11
C ALA A 399 -8.06 -24.50 -2.06
N ALA A 400 -7.79 -23.56 -1.16
CA ALA A 400 -8.82 -23.11 -0.21
C ALA A 400 -9.83 -22.22 -0.94
N ALA A 401 -11.06 -22.18 -0.44
CA ALA A 401 -12.21 -21.54 -1.05
C ALA A 401 -11.97 -20.05 -1.29
N GLU A 402 -11.31 -19.36 -0.35
CA GLU A 402 -11.00 -17.95 -0.48
C GLU A 402 -9.99 -17.61 -1.61
N GLN A 403 -9.33 -18.64 -2.16
CA GLN A 403 -8.33 -18.52 -3.24
C GLN A 403 -8.85 -18.98 -4.60
N GLN A 404 -10.10 -19.44 -4.70
CA GLN A 404 -10.69 -19.88 -5.95
C GLN A 404 -11.35 -18.72 -6.69
N LEU A 405 -11.03 -18.57 -7.97
CA LEU A 405 -11.59 -17.54 -8.83
C LEU A 405 -12.86 -18.03 -9.49
N PHE A 406 -14.03 -17.64 -8.98
CA PHE A 406 -15.32 -18.02 -9.58
C PHE A 406 -15.92 -16.96 -10.51
N THR A 407 -15.48 -15.71 -10.39
CA THR A 407 -16.10 -14.57 -11.09
C THR A 407 -15.87 -14.62 -12.59
N LYS A 408 -16.96 -14.54 -13.36
CA LYS A 408 -16.95 -14.33 -14.82
C LYS A 408 -17.29 -12.91 -15.20
N GLU A 409 -18.19 -12.30 -14.45
CA GLU A 409 -18.86 -11.07 -14.84
C GLU A 409 -19.03 -10.12 -13.66
N ILE A 410 -18.91 -8.82 -13.93
CA ILE A 410 -19.21 -7.74 -13.00
C ILE A 410 -20.23 -6.82 -13.66
N ILE A 411 -21.40 -6.63 -13.06
CA ILE A 411 -22.38 -5.65 -13.51
C ILE A 411 -22.24 -4.39 -12.67
N VAL A 412 -22.11 -3.24 -13.31
CA VAL A 412 -22.02 -1.94 -12.63
C VAL A 412 -23.31 -1.16 -12.83
N CYS A 413 -23.92 -0.76 -11.71
CA CYS A 413 -25.16 0.00 -11.70
C CYS A 413 -24.93 1.50 -11.97
N PRO A 414 -25.84 2.19 -12.69
CA PRO A 414 -25.82 3.65 -12.83
C PRO A 414 -25.82 4.41 -11.50
N CYS A 415 -26.28 3.81 -10.40
CA CYS A 415 -26.25 4.48 -9.10
C CYS A 415 -24.83 4.84 -8.62
N ILE A 416 -23.79 4.18 -9.14
CA ILE A 416 -22.41 4.43 -8.73
C ILE A 416 -21.98 5.85 -9.02
N VAL A 417 -22.42 6.46 -10.13
CA VAL A 417 -22.03 7.85 -10.46
C VAL A 417 -22.64 8.90 -9.52
N LYS A 418 -23.60 8.49 -8.68
CA LYS A 418 -24.22 9.37 -7.67
C LYS A 418 -23.45 9.39 -6.34
N LEU A 419 -22.44 8.53 -6.18
CA LEU A 419 -21.73 8.36 -4.92
C LEU A 419 -20.80 9.53 -4.58
N THR A 420 -20.12 10.09 -5.58
CA THR A 420 -19.25 11.25 -5.45
C THR A 420 -19.28 12.07 -6.74
N PRO A 421 -18.87 13.35 -6.72
CA PRO A 421 -18.75 14.16 -7.94
C PRO A 421 -17.77 13.58 -8.98
N THR A 422 -16.77 12.80 -8.54
CA THR A 422 -15.75 12.20 -9.43
C THR A 422 -16.14 10.82 -9.94
N ALA A 423 -17.15 10.17 -9.37
CA ALA A 423 -17.49 8.78 -9.68
C ALA A 423 -17.87 8.55 -11.16
N GLY A 424 -18.44 9.57 -11.82
CA GLY A 424 -18.69 9.52 -13.26
C GLY A 424 -17.39 9.41 -14.07
N ALA A 425 -16.45 10.34 -13.84
CA ALA A 425 -15.15 10.32 -14.50
C ALA A 425 -14.35 9.04 -14.18
N ASP A 426 -14.41 8.56 -12.94
CA ASP A 426 -13.80 7.29 -12.54
C ASP A 426 -14.37 6.11 -13.35
N LEU A 427 -15.70 6.05 -13.49
CA LEU A 427 -16.34 4.99 -14.27
C LEU A 427 -15.98 5.06 -15.77
N GLU A 428 -15.86 6.27 -16.34
CA GLU A 428 -15.42 6.41 -17.72
C GLU A 428 -14.00 5.87 -17.91
N GLU A 429 -13.05 6.15 -17.01
CA GLU A 429 -11.69 5.59 -17.08
C GLU A 429 -11.69 4.06 -16.95
N ILE A 430 -12.55 3.50 -16.10
CA ILE A 430 -12.73 2.04 -15.97
C ILE A 430 -13.28 1.44 -17.28
N VAL A 431 -14.22 2.13 -17.95
CA VAL A 431 -14.72 1.73 -19.26
C VAL A 431 -13.62 1.80 -20.33
N ARG A 432 -12.81 2.87 -20.34
CA ARG A 432 -11.66 2.99 -21.25
C ARG A 432 -10.67 1.84 -21.03
N LEU A 433 -10.35 1.48 -19.79
CA LEU A 433 -9.53 0.31 -19.45
C LEU A 433 -10.12 -0.97 -20.05
N ALA A 434 -11.42 -1.23 -19.84
CA ALA A 434 -12.05 -2.46 -20.32
C ALA A 434 -12.17 -2.53 -21.85
N CYS A 435 -12.20 -1.38 -22.55
CA CYS A 435 -12.23 -1.34 -24.01
C CYS A 435 -10.86 -1.64 -24.64
N ARG A 436 -9.77 -1.21 -24.00
CA ARG A 436 -8.40 -1.38 -24.53
C ARG A 436 -7.73 -2.70 -24.14
N ASP A 437 -8.16 -3.29 -23.02
CA ASP A 437 -7.53 -4.45 -22.44
C ASP A 437 -8.09 -5.75 -23.01
N ALA A 438 -7.23 -6.55 -23.65
CA ALA A 438 -7.63 -7.82 -24.25
C ALA A 438 -8.14 -8.87 -23.24
N ALA A 439 -7.82 -8.71 -21.95
CA ALA A 439 -8.29 -9.60 -20.88
C ALA A 439 -9.69 -9.23 -20.35
N LEU A 440 -10.24 -8.11 -20.80
CA LEU A 440 -11.51 -7.56 -20.35
C LEU A 440 -12.42 -7.30 -21.56
N SER A 441 -13.72 -7.19 -21.29
CA SER A 441 -14.64 -6.60 -22.26
C SER A 441 -15.74 -5.88 -21.50
N VAL A 442 -16.34 -4.88 -22.15
CA VAL A 442 -17.45 -4.12 -21.60
C VAL A 442 -18.60 -4.03 -22.61
N ALA A 443 -19.82 -4.23 -22.13
CA ALA A 443 -21.04 -4.19 -22.93
C ALA A 443 -22.19 -3.54 -22.14
N VAL A 444 -23.22 -3.12 -22.87
CA VAL A 444 -24.48 -2.70 -22.25
C VAL A 444 -25.23 -3.95 -21.78
N GLU A 445 -25.61 -3.99 -20.51
CA GLU A 445 -26.30 -5.12 -19.91
C GLU A 445 -27.67 -5.36 -20.56
N SER A 446 -28.09 -6.62 -20.72
CA SER A 446 -29.37 -6.97 -21.35
C SER A 446 -30.59 -6.52 -20.53
N ALA A 447 -30.45 -6.40 -19.20
CA ALA A 447 -31.48 -5.83 -18.34
C ALA A 447 -31.86 -4.38 -18.71
N VAL A 448 -31.09 -3.69 -19.54
CA VAL A 448 -31.47 -2.37 -20.08
C VAL A 448 -32.73 -2.43 -20.92
N ASP A 449 -32.97 -3.55 -21.60
CA ASP A 449 -34.11 -3.70 -22.50
C ASP A 449 -35.46 -3.74 -21.77
N THR A 450 -35.45 -3.93 -20.45
CA THR A 450 -36.66 -3.89 -19.60
C THR A 450 -36.86 -2.55 -18.90
N ILE A 451 -35.95 -1.58 -19.09
CA ILE A 451 -35.99 -0.27 -18.44
C ILE A 451 -36.48 0.78 -19.44
N SER A 452 -37.38 1.66 -18.99
CA SER A 452 -37.79 2.83 -19.80
C SER A 452 -36.64 3.85 -19.87
N LEU A 453 -36.05 4.00 -21.06
CA LEU A 453 -34.99 4.97 -21.33
C LEU A 453 -35.53 6.22 -22.02
N THR A 454 -34.82 7.35 -21.86
CA THR A 454 -35.06 8.53 -22.71
C THR A 454 -34.69 8.22 -24.16
N PRO A 455 -35.33 8.87 -25.16
CA PRO A 455 -34.99 8.66 -26.57
C PRO A 455 -33.52 8.89 -26.89
N GLU A 456 -32.90 9.89 -26.26
CA GLU A 456 -31.47 10.18 -26.35
C GLU A 456 -30.63 8.99 -25.85
N THR A 457 -30.91 8.49 -24.64
CA THR A 457 -30.16 7.36 -24.05
C THR A 457 -30.35 6.08 -24.85
N SER A 458 -31.55 5.84 -25.38
CA SER A 458 -31.83 4.71 -26.27
C SER A 458 -30.99 4.76 -27.55
N GLY A 459 -30.85 5.95 -28.15
CA GLY A 459 -29.98 6.18 -29.30
C GLY A 459 -28.52 5.88 -29.00
N LEU A 460 -28.00 6.35 -27.86
CA LEU A 460 -26.64 6.07 -27.41
C LEU A 460 -26.40 4.58 -27.15
N VAL A 461 -27.35 3.88 -26.53
CA VAL A 461 -27.28 2.43 -26.30
C VAL A 461 -27.21 1.66 -27.61
N LYS A 462 -28.03 2.03 -28.60
CA LYS A 462 -28.00 1.41 -29.92
C LYS A 462 -26.65 1.61 -30.60
N ALA A 463 -26.13 2.84 -30.62
CA ALA A 463 -24.82 3.16 -31.16
C ALA A 463 -23.70 2.39 -30.46
N ALA A 464 -23.72 2.31 -29.12
CA ALA A 464 -22.75 1.54 -28.35
C ALA A 464 -22.78 0.05 -28.70
N ARG A 465 -23.97 -0.57 -28.76
CA ARG A 465 -24.11 -1.99 -29.16
C ARG A 465 -23.60 -2.27 -30.58
N GLU A 466 -23.89 -1.37 -31.52
CA GLU A 466 -23.42 -1.47 -32.91
C GLU A 466 -21.89 -1.33 -33.00
N ALA A 467 -21.32 -0.33 -32.32
CA ALA A 467 -19.88 -0.09 -32.31
C ALA A 467 -19.12 -1.23 -31.63
N THR A 468 -19.59 -1.75 -30.50
CA THR A 468 -18.97 -2.90 -29.82
C THR A 468 -19.05 -4.18 -30.66
N ARG A 469 -20.14 -4.38 -31.41
CA ARG A 469 -20.24 -5.51 -32.36
C ARG A 469 -19.24 -5.36 -33.50
N ALA A 470 -19.10 -4.16 -34.06
CA ALA A 470 -18.11 -3.87 -35.10
C ALA A 470 -16.67 -4.09 -34.58
N ALA A 471 -16.37 -3.64 -33.36
CA ALA A 471 -15.10 -3.89 -32.69
C ALA A 471 -14.82 -5.39 -32.49
N ALA A 472 -15.82 -6.18 -32.07
CA ALA A 472 -15.67 -7.63 -31.96
C ALA A 472 -15.37 -8.30 -33.31
N SER A 473 -16.03 -7.87 -34.39
CA SER A 473 -15.72 -8.34 -35.75
C SER A 473 -14.31 -7.94 -36.20
N ALA A 474 -13.88 -6.71 -35.89
CA ALA A 474 -12.52 -6.25 -36.17
C ALA A 474 -11.46 -7.05 -35.39
N ALA A 475 -11.72 -7.38 -34.12
CA ALA A 475 -10.85 -8.22 -33.30
C ALA A 475 -10.69 -9.63 -33.88
N ALA A 476 -11.79 -10.24 -34.35
CA ALA A 476 -11.73 -11.53 -35.04
C ALA A 476 -10.90 -11.46 -36.34
N ALA A 477 -11.04 -10.38 -37.11
CA ALA A 477 -10.25 -10.16 -38.33
C ALA A 477 -8.75 -9.98 -38.03
N VAL A 478 -8.40 -9.20 -37.00
CA VAL A 478 -7.00 -9.03 -36.54
C VAL A 478 -6.41 -10.36 -36.08
N ALA A 479 -7.15 -11.15 -35.28
CA ALA A 479 -6.70 -12.45 -34.82
C ALA A 479 -6.43 -13.41 -36.00
N GLY A 480 -7.31 -13.42 -36.99
CA GLY A 480 -7.13 -14.19 -38.23
C GLY A 480 -5.90 -13.73 -39.03
N ALA A 481 -5.72 -12.42 -39.21
CA ALA A 481 -4.57 -11.85 -39.92
C ALA A 481 -3.24 -12.15 -39.20
N LYS A 482 -3.19 -12.03 -37.87
CA LYS A 482 -2.02 -12.39 -37.05
C LYS A 482 -1.68 -13.88 -37.13
N ALA A 483 -2.69 -14.75 -37.13
CA ALA A 483 -2.48 -16.18 -37.28
C ALA A 483 -1.89 -16.52 -38.66
N ALA A 484 -2.42 -15.89 -39.72
CA ALA A 484 -1.91 -16.04 -41.08
C ALA A 484 -0.47 -15.50 -41.21
N ALA A 485 -0.18 -14.32 -40.65
CA ALA A 485 1.17 -13.75 -40.64
C ALA A 485 2.16 -14.64 -39.88
N LYS A 486 1.77 -15.20 -38.73
CA LYS A 486 2.60 -16.14 -37.97
C LYS A 486 2.90 -17.42 -38.74
N ALA A 487 1.93 -17.93 -39.50
CA ALA A 487 2.14 -19.07 -40.39
C ALA A 487 3.07 -18.73 -41.58
N SER A 488 2.96 -17.53 -42.14
CA SER A 488 3.82 -17.01 -43.22
C SER A 488 5.28 -16.88 -42.77
N ILE A 489 5.51 -16.36 -41.55
CA ILE A 489 6.84 -16.25 -40.93
C ILE A 489 7.46 -17.64 -40.71
N ALA A 490 6.67 -18.60 -40.23
CA ALA A 490 7.13 -19.98 -40.06
C ALA A 490 7.44 -20.69 -41.40
N ALA A 491 6.88 -20.20 -42.50
CA ALA A 491 7.09 -20.71 -43.86
C ALA A 491 8.08 -19.88 -44.69
N GLU A 492 8.85 -18.97 -44.07
CA GLU A 492 9.84 -18.08 -44.73
C GLU A 492 9.30 -17.35 -45.98
N THR A 493 8.03 -16.95 -45.98
CA THR A 493 7.37 -16.37 -47.17
C THR A 493 6.63 -15.05 -46.93
N ASP A 494 6.67 -14.23 -48.00
CA ASP A 494 5.92 -13.04 -48.42
C ASP A 494 5.77 -11.83 -47.44
N PRO A 495 6.43 -10.68 -47.69
CA PRO A 495 6.20 -9.43 -46.95
C PRO A 495 4.81 -8.82 -47.15
N ALA A 496 4.04 -9.21 -48.18
CA ALA A 496 2.69 -8.70 -48.41
C ALA A 496 1.70 -9.13 -47.31
N THR A 497 1.82 -10.34 -46.76
CA THR A 497 0.99 -10.84 -45.67
C THR A 497 1.24 -10.09 -44.36
N MET A 498 2.48 -9.64 -44.11
CA MET A 498 2.79 -8.78 -42.97
C MET A 498 2.21 -7.37 -43.13
N ALA A 499 2.29 -6.81 -44.33
CA ALA A 499 1.71 -5.50 -44.63
C ALA A 499 0.18 -5.50 -44.48
N GLU A 500 -0.49 -6.58 -44.91
CA GLU A 500 -1.93 -6.73 -44.72
C GLU A 500 -2.30 -6.89 -43.24
N SER A 501 -1.55 -7.66 -42.45
CA SER A 501 -1.76 -7.73 -40.99
C SER A 501 -1.66 -6.35 -40.33
N ALA A 502 -0.65 -5.55 -40.70
CA ALA A 502 -0.50 -4.19 -40.18
C ALA A 502 -1.65 -3.26 -40.61
N ARG A 503 -2.14 -3.41 -41.85
CA ARG A 503 -3.29 -2.65 -42.35
C ARG A 503 -4.59 -3.00 -41.63
N VAL A 504 -4.85 -4.30 -41.42
CA VAL A 504 -6.01 -4.79 -40.67
C VAL A 504 -5.96 -4.29 -39.22
N GLU A 505 -4.78 -4.31 -38.59
CA GLU A 505 -4.59 -3.73 -37.25
C GLU A 505 -4.88 -2.22 -37.22
N GLY A 506 -4.35 -1.45 -38.18
CA GLY A 506 -4.59 -0.01 -38.26
C GLY A 506 -6.07 0.35 -38.44
N ASN A 507 -6.79 -0.40 -39.28
CA ASN A 507 -8.23 -0.23 -39.44
C ASN A 507 -9.00 -0.59 -38.16
N ALA A 508 -8.59 -1.66 -37.48
CA ALA A 508 -9.21 -2.07 -36.22
C ALA A 508 -9.00 -1.02 -35.11
N THR A 509 -7.86 -0.35 -35.05
CA THR A 509 -7.60 0.74 -34.09
C THR A 509 -8.66 1.84 -34.16
N VAL A 510 -9.06 2.25 -35.37
CA VAL A 510 -10.12 3.26 -35.55
C VAL A 510 -11.46 2.72 -35.02
N VAL A 511 -11.82 1.49 -35.35
CA VAL A 511 -13.06 0.85 -34.89
C VAL A 511 -13.09 0.73 -33.36
N TYR A 512 -11.97 0.34 -32.73
CA TYR A 512 -11.84 0.28 -31.27
C TYR A 512 -12.02 1.65 -30.62
N SER A 513 -11.44 2.71 -31.21
CA SER A 513 -11.62 4.07 -30.68
C SER A 513 -13.07 4.55 -30.72
N VAL A 514 -13.82 4.19 -31.78
CA VAL A 514 -15.25 4.50 -31.91
C VAL A 514 -16.07 3.71 -30.88
N ALA A 515 -15.79 2.41 -30.72
CA ALA A 515 -16.45 1.59 -29.71
C ALA A 515 -16.19 2.10 -28.28
N GLN A 516 -14.94 2.47 -27.98
CA GLN A 516 -14.59 3.07 -26.69
C GLN A 516 -15.36 4.36 -26.45
N ALA A 517 -15.39 5.28 -27.42
CA ALA A 517 -16.13 6.54 -27.29
C ALA A 517 -17.64 6.31 -27.09
N ALA A 518 -18.23 5.35 -27.81
CA ALA A 518 -19.63 5.00 -27.67
C ALA A 518 -19.95 4.37 -26.30
N MET A 519 -19.07 3.50 -25.79
CA MET A 519 -19.20 2.89 -24.46
C MET A 519 -19.04 3.92 -23.33
N VAL A 520 -18.12 4.87 -23.47
CA VAL A 520 -17.96 6.00 -22.53
C VAL A 520 -19.23 6.86 -22.51
N ALA A 521 -19.85 7.12 -23.67
CA ALA A 521 -21.07 7.94 -23.75
C ALA A 521 -22.28 7.36 -22.99
N VAL A 522 -22.33 6.04 -22.82
CA VAL A 522 -23.39 5.34 -22.05
C VAL A 522 -23.00 5.06 -20.60
N ALA A 523 -21.75 5.32 -20.21
CA ALA A 523 -21.26 5.11 -18.85
C ALA A 523 -22.05 5.94 -17.84
N GLY A 524 -22.49 5.31 -16.75
CA GLY A 524 -23.29 5.96 -15.71
C GLY A 524 -24.75 6.25 -16.09
N ARG A 525 -25.15 6.03 -17.34
CA ARG A 525 -26.54 6.20 -17.81
C ARG A 525 -27.32 4.88 -17.77
N VAL A 526 -26.65 3.77 -18.06
CA VAL A 526 -27.24 2.42 -18.09
C VAL A 526 -26.34 1.41 -17.38
N PRO A 527 -26.90 0.29 -16.89
CA PRO A 527 -26.10 -0.82 -16.38
C PRO A 527 -25.09 -1.33 -17.42
N LEU A 528 -23.84 -1.49 -16.97
CA LEU A 528 -22.74 -2.01 -17.78
C LEU A 528 -22.31 -3.38 -17.29
N LEU A 529 -22.01 -4.28 -18.22
CA LEU A 529 -21.48 -5.61 -17.98
C LEU A 529 -20.00 -5.64 -18.34
N PHE A 530 -19.15 -5.95 -17.36
CA PHE A 530 -17.75 -6.24 -17.56
C PHE A 530 -17.53 -7.75 -17.52
N ALA A 531 -16.96 -8.34 -18.56
CA ALA A 531 -16.62 -9.76 -18.57
C ALA A 531 -15.10 -9.96 -18.43
N LEU A 532 -14.72 -10.94 -17.62
CA LEU A 532 -13.34 -11.30 -17.33
C LEU A 532 -12.92 -12.48 -18.21
N ALA A 533 -11.75 -12.39 -18.86
CA ALA A 533 -11.17 -13.52 -19.60
C ALA A 533 -10.49 -14.57 -18.70
N ALA A 534 -10.45 -14.34 -17.38
CA ALA A 534 -9.85 -15.28 -16.43
C ALA A 534 -10.73 -16.53 -16.28
N GLU A 535 -10.15 -17.72 -16.48
CA GLU A 535 -10.88 -18.99 -16.45
C GLU A 535 -11.37 -19.34 -15.03
N PRO A 536 -12.67 -19.51 -14.79
CA PRO A 536 -13.12 -19.80 -13.43
C PRO A 536 -12.66 -21.16 -12.92
N ASP A 537 -12.32 -21.22 -11.65
CA ASP A 537 -12.10 -22.48 -10.95
C ASP A 537 -13.43 -23.24 -10.79
N VAL A 538 -13.34 -24.55 -10.66
CA VAL A 538 -14.48 -25.45 -10.44
C VAL A 538 -14.53 -25.83 -8.97
N VAL A 539 -15.74 -25.88 -8.41
CA VAL A 539 -15.95 -26.38 -7.05
C VAL A 539 -15.51 -27.85 -6.97
N ARG A 540 -14.84 -28.20 -5.86
CA ARG A 540 -14.38 -29.57 -5.66
C ARG A 540 -15.57 -30.52 -5.58
N GLN A 541 -15.46 -31.65 -6.27
CA GLN A 541 -16.45 -32.71 -6.19
C GLN A 541 -16.36 -33.42 -4.83
N ASN A 542 -17.53 -33.76 -4.25
CA ASN A 542 -17.56 -34.60 -3.05
C ASN A 542 -17.14 -36.01 -3.46
N GLN A 543 -15.93 -36.43 -3.06
CA GLN A 543 -15.40 -37.77 -3.36
C GLN A 543 -16.16 -38.87 -2.60
N THR A 544 -16.88 -38.49 -1.54
CA THR A 544 -17.68 -39.39 -0.69
C THR A 544 -19.11 -38.87 -0.58
N PRO A 545 -19.93 -39.01 -1.63
CA PRO A 545 -21.28 -38.44 -1.70
C PRO A 545 -22.26 -38.99 -0.65
N GLN A 546 -21.90 -40.07 0.07
CA GLN A 546 -22.68 -40.57 1.20
C GLN A 546 -22.47 -39.77 2.50
N LEU A 547 -21.43 -38.94 2.58
CA LEU A 547 -21.11 -38.09 3.73
C LEU A 547 -21.50 -36.64 3.45
N GLU A 548 -21.84 -35.89 4.50
CA GLU A 548 -22.08 -34.46 4.39
C GLU A 548 -20.87 -33.74 3.80
N PRO A 549 -21.08 -32.73 2.93
CA PRO A 549 -19.99 -31.97 2.35
C PRO A 549 -19.22 -31.25 3.45
N SER A 550 -17.89 -31.21 3.31
CA SER A 550 -17.05 -30.46 4.25
C SER A 550 -17.42 -28.97 4.31
N MET A 551 -17.12 -28.30 5.42
CA MET A 551 -17.27 -26.84 5.53
C MET A 551 -16.56 -26.10 4.38
N GLU A 552 -15.41 -26.63 3.96
CA GLU A 552 -14.63 -26.06 2.87
C GLU A 552 -15.40 -26.16 1.54
N GLN A 553 -15.96 -27.33 1.23
CA GLN A 553 -16.76 -27.54 0.03
C GLN A 553 -18.03 -26.68 0.04
N THR A 554 -18.72 -26.63 1.17
CA THR A 554 -19.91 -25.79 1.35
C THR A 554 -19.58 -24.31 1.11
N LEU A 555 -18.44 -23.84 1.62
CA LEU A 555 -17.97 -22.48 1.38
C LEU A 555 -17.66 -22.24 -0.10
N GLN A 556 -17.08 -23.22 -0.81
CA GLN A 556 -16.83 -23.11 -2.26
C GLN A 556 -18.14 -22.99 -3.05
N ASP A 557 -19.14 -23.83 -2.74
CA ASP A 557 -20.45 -23.79 -3.39
C ASP A 557 -21.16 -22.44 -3.19
N GLU A 558 -21.18 -21.94 -1.95
CA GLU A 558 -21.82 -20.66 -1.64
C GLU A 558 -21.04 -19.45 -2.19
N LEU A 559 -19.70 -19.52 -2.19
CA LEU A 559 -18.88 -18.51 -2.85
C LEU A 559 -19.10 -18.50 -4.36
N GLU A 560 -19.16 -19.64 -5.03
CA GLU A 560 -19.42 -19.69 -6.47
C GLU A 560 -20.75 -18.98 -6.77
N LYS A 561 -21.82 -19.29 -6.03
CA LYS A 561 -23.12 -18.62 -6.18
C LYS A 561 -23.03 -17.11 -5.97
N ALA A 562 -22.29 -16.66 -4.95
CA ALA A 562 -22.18 -15.25 -4.60
C ALA A 562 -21.21 -14.45 -5.49
N GLN A 563 -20.21 -15.10 -6.10
CA GLN A 563 -19.11 -14.45 -6.81
C GLN A 563 -19.12 -14.64 -8.32
N ARG A 564 -19.85 -15.62 -8.86
CA ARG A 564 -19.88 -15.89 -10.32
C ARG A 564 -20.25 -14.66 -11.13
N ARG A 565 -21.18 -13.85 -10.61
CA ARG A 565 -21.61 -12.56 -11.16
C ARG A 565 -21.72 -11.52 -10.05
N ILE A 566 -20.77 -10.60 -9.98
CA ILE A 566 -20.76 -9.54 -8.96
C ILE A 566 -21.66 -8.39 -9.44
N SER A 567 -22.59 -7.95 -8.59
CA SER A 567 -23.45 -6.78 -8.88
C SER A 567 -22.99 -5.58 -8.06
N VAL A 568 -22.26 -4.67 -8.68
CA VAL A 568 -21.81 -3.40 -8.09
C VAL A 568 -22.98 -2.42 -8.11
N CYS A 569 -23.86 -2.55 -7.11
CA CYS A 569 -25.12 -1.81 -7.00
C CYS A 569 -25.37 -1.39 -5.56
N MET A 570 -25.45 -0.07 -5.34
CA MET A 570 -25.67 0.52 -4.01
C MET A 570 -27.14 0.81 -3.72
N CYS A 571 -27.98 0.98 -4.76
CA CYS A 571 -29.40 1.26 -4.62
C CYS A 571 -30.29 0.00 -4.55
N GLY A 572 -29.73 -1.19 -4.76
CA GLY A 572 -30.48 -2.45 -4.72
C GLY A 572 -31.18 -2.85 -6.03
N SER A 573 -31.30 -1.93 -7.00
CA SER A 573 -32.12 -2.16 -8.21
C SER A 573 -31.63 -3.31 -9.10
N LEU A 574 -30.33 -3.59 -9.11
CA LEU A 574 -29.76 -4.71 -9.88
C LEU A 574 -29.53 -5.97 -9.03
N SER A 575 -29.28 -5.81 -7.73
CA SER A 575 -28.96 -6.93 -6.84
C SER A 575 -30.21 -7.60 -6.26
N GLY A 576 -31.38 -6.95 -6.34
CA GLY A 576 -32.61 -7.41 -5.67
C GLY A 576 -32.54 -7.32 -4.14
N LYS A 577 -31.44 -6.79 -3.59
CA LYS A 577 -31.20 -6.61 -2.16
C LYS A 577 -31.63 -5.20 -1.73
N GLY A 578 -31.82 -4.99 -0.42
CA GLY A 578 -32.09 -3.66 0.13
C GLY A 578 -30.96 -2.66 -0.20
N PRO A 579 -31.28 -1.35 -0.36
CA PRO A 579 -30.28 -0.32 -0.64
C PRO A 579 -29.31 -0.14 0.53
N SER A 580 -28.04 0.10 0.22
CA SER A 580 -27.03 0.46 1.24
C SER A 580 -27.43 1.74 1.97
N THR A 581 -27.39 1.68 3.29
CA THR A 581 -27.70 2.82 4.16
C THR A 581 -26.60 3.87 4.07
N VAL A 582 -25.35 3.43 4.08
CA VAL A 582 -24.16 4.29 4.00
C VAL A 582 -24.06 4.94 2.62
N ALA A 583 -24.28 4.18 1.55
CA ALA A 583 -24.27 4.74 0.21
C ALA A 583 -25.37 5.79 0.00
N ARG A 584 -26.54 5.61 0.64
CA ARG A 584 -27.61 6.62 0.59
C ARG A 584 -27.17 7.93 1.25
N LYS A 585 -26.44 7.87 2.36
CA LYS A 585 -25.84 9.06 2.98
C LYS A 585 -24.84 9.73 2.03
N ALA A 586 -23.96 8.95 1.38
CA ALA A 586 -23.01 9.46 0.39
C ALA A 586 -23.68 10.13 -0.81
N MET A 587 -24.74 9.52 -1.35
CA MET A 587 -25.50 10.07 -2.47
C MET A 587 -26.23 11.36 -2.10
N ARG A 588 -26.80 11.44 -0.90
CA ARG A 588 -27.43 12.68 -0.40
C ARG A 588 -26.41 13.80 -0.24
N LYS A 589 -25.29 13.53 0.45
CA LYS A 589 -24.19 14.51 0.60
C LYS A 589 -23.68 15.04 -0.75
N THR A 590 -23.62 14.17 -1.76
CA THR A 590 -23.22 14.56 -3.12
C THR A 590 -24.30 15.41 -3.81
N ALA A 591 -25.58 15.07 -3.65
CA ALA A 591 -26.69 15.84 -4.21
C ALA A 591 -26.81 17.24 -3.58
N ASP A 592 -26.53 17.34 -2.28
CA ASP A 592 -26.63 18.59 -1.50
C ASP A 592 -25.39 19.50 -1.67
N GLY A 593 -24.51 19.19 -2.63
CA GLY A 593 -23.34 20.03 -2.93
C GLY A 593 -22.21 19.96 -1.89
N GLY A 594 -22.23 18.97 -1.00
CA GLY A 594 -21.15 18.71 -0.04
C GLY A 594 -21.15 19.59 1.20
N THR A 595 -22.23 20.31 1.52
CA THR A 595 -22.32 21.02 2.80
C THR A 595 -22.42 20.02 3.94
N ASP A 596 -21.39 19.94 4.77
CA ASP A 596 -21.40 19.17 6.02
C ASP A 596 -22.39 19.82 7.00
N SER A 597 -23.65 19.45 6.89
CA SER A 597 -24.53 19.49 8.05
C SER A 597 -24.39 18.14 8.76
N ASP A 598 -23.56 18.11 9.80
CA ASP A 598 -23.60 17.09 10.86
C ASP A 598 -24.95 17.18 11.59
N ALA A 599 -26.02 16.86 10.89
CA ALA A 599 -27.30 16.54 11.49
C ALA A 599 -27.34 15.03 11.62
N ASP A 600 -26.90 14.55 12.78
CA ASP A 600 -27.36 13.27 13.32
C ASP A 600 -28.90 13.31 13.32
N VAL A 601 -29.50 12.75 12.26
CA VAL A 601 -30.89 12.33 12.34
C VAL A 601 -30.86 11.03 13.13
N ASP A 602 -30.96 11.18 14.45
CA ASP A 602 -31.35 10.11 15.36
C ASP A 602 -32.54 9.39 14.75
N VAL A 603 -32.36 8.11 14.40
CA VAL A 603 -33.49 7.22 14.21
C VAL A 603 -33.94 6.81 15.61
N ALA A 604 -34.58 7.74 16.30
CA ALA A 604 -35.54 7.42 17.34
C ALA A 604 -36.89 7.20 16.65
N ASP A 605 -37.28 5.94 16.53
CA ASP A 605 -38.37 5.39 17.35
C ASP A 605 -39.11 4.25 16.62
N GLY A 606 -39.30 3.16 17.35
CA GLY A 606 -40.33 2.18 17.05
C GLY A 606 -41.68 2.78 17.41
N GLY A 607 -42.26 3.54 16.49
CA GLY A 607 -43.61 4.06 16.61
C GLY A 607 -44.65 3.06 16.11
N VAL A 608 -45.40 2.50 17.05
CA VAL A 608 -46.64 1.73 16.83
C VAL A 608 -47.59 2.52 15.92
N VAL A 609 -48.21 1.81 14.98
CA VAL A 609 -49.31 2.32 14.16
C VAL A 609 -50.50 2.59 15.10
N ASP A 610 -50.78 3.85 15.37
CA ASP A 610 -52.01 4.27 16.04
C ASP A 610 -52.89 5.00 15.01
N VAL A 611 -53.90 4.28 14.55
CA VAL A 611 -54.98 4.76 13.68
C VAL A 611 -56.14 5.10 14.61
N ASP A 612 -56.35 6.38 14.89
CA ASP A 612 -57.60 7.11 14.65
C ASP A 612 -57.75 8.34 15.56
N ARG A 613 -58.00 9.47 14.90
CA ARG A 613 -58.67 10.62 15.51
C ARG A 613 -59.44 11.37 14.43
N VAL A 614 -60.65 10.90 14.14
CA VAL A 614 -61.71 11.74 13.59
C VAL A 614 -63.03 11.32 14.24
N ASP A 615 -63.46 12.10 15.23
CA ASP A 615 -64.87 12.28 15.58
C ASP A 615 -65.17 13.77 15.38
N ASP A 616 -66.08 14.10 14.48
CA ASP A 616 -67.51 14.22 14.83
C ASP A 616 -68.34 14.59 13.59
N ALA A 617 -69.29 13.73 13.21
CA ALA A 617 -70.72 14.01 13.27
C ALA A 617 -71.57 13.04 12.41
N ASP A 618 -72.39 12.26 13.12
CA ASP A 618 -73.79 11.93 12.85
C ASP A 618 -74.21 10.79 11.87
N VAL A 619 -74.63 9.70 12.52
CA VAL A 619 -75.97 9.07 12.50
C VAL A 619 -76.20 7.76 11.72
N ALA A 620 -76.66 6.78 12.52
CA ALA A 620 -77.57 5.67 12.25
C ALA A 620 -77.02 4.28 11.83
N ASP A 621 -76.86 3.46 12.87
CA ASP A 621 -77.73 2.31 13.19
C ASP A 621 -77.38 0.89 12.67
N ALA A 622 -77.44 -0.01 13.66
CA ALA A 622 -77.71 -1.44 13.68
C ALA A 622 -76.84 -2.44 12.88
N GLY A 623 -76.19 -3.35 13.62
CA GLY A 623 -75.97 -4.72 13.16
C GLY A 623 -74.82 -5.50 13.80
N GLU A 624 -75.05 -6.00 15.04
CA GLU A 624 -74.66 -7.36 15.53
C GLU A 624 -73.17 -7.79 15.43
N ALA A 625 -72.38 -7.74 16.52
CA ALA A 625 -72.18 -8.77 17.57
C ALA A 625 -71.46 -10.06 17.09
N CYS A 626 -70.56 -10.75 17.80
CA CYS A 626 -69.88 -10.67 19.10
C CYS A 626 -68.69 -11.66 19.00
N ALA A 627 -67.47 -11.33 19.44
CA ALA A 627 -66.96 -11.51 20.81
C ALA A 627 -66.74 -13.01 21.20
N THR A 628 -65.49 -13.48 21.33
CA THR A 628 -64.66 -13.60 22.56
C THR A 628 -64.93 -14.81 23.46
N GLY A 629 -63.84 -15.34 24.03
CA GLY A 629 -63.71 -15.76 25.44
C GLY A 629 -62.20 -15.87 25.73
N ALA A 630 -61.54 -15.15 26.66
CA ALA A 630 -61.78 -14.96 28.11
C ALA A 630 -61.73 -16.31 28.87
N ALA A 631 -61.08 -16.52 30.01
CA ALA A 631 -60.53 -15.64 31.04
C ALA A 631 -59.62 -16.43 32.03
N SER A 632 -58.92 -15.68 32.89
CA SER A 632 -58.75 -15.88 34.36
C SER A 632 -57.91 -17.03 34.99
N ALA A 633 -56.98 -16.58 35.84
CA ALA A 633 -56.81 -16.91 37.27
C ALA A 633 -56.18 -18.24 37.75
N SER A 634 -55.06 -18.06 38.47
CA SER A 634 -54.76 -18.52 39.85
C SER A 634 -54.42 -19.98 40.20
N GLU A 635 -53.47 -20.07 41.15
CA GLU A 635 -53.15 -21.13 42.12
C GLU A 635 -52.05 -22.19 41.83
N ARG A 636 -50.98 -22.06 42.64
CA ARG A 636 -50.21 -23.06 43.41
C ARG A 636 -50.27 -24.54 43.00
N GLY A 637 -49.09 -25.16 42.98
CA GLY A 637 -48.93 -26.57 43.37
C GLY A 637 -47.69 -27.25 42.81
N GLU A 638 -46.78 -27.62 43.71
CA GLU A 638 -45.62 -28.48 43.49
C GLU A 638 -45.96 -29.85 42.87
N VAL A 639 -44.99 -30.49 42.20
CA VAL A 639 -44.30 -31.73 42.61
C VAL A 639 -43.58 -32.34 41.39
N ALA A 640 -42.36 -32.81 41.63
CA ALA A 640 -41.38 -33.34 40.70
C ALA A 640 -41.61 -34.81 40.26
N LEU A 641 -40.72 -35.24 39.35
CA LEU A 641 -40.18 -36.59 39.08
C LEU A 641 -40.64 -37.34 37.81
N GLY A 642 -39.64 -37.91 37.13
CA GLY A 642 -39.77 -38.84 36.01
C GLY A 642 -38.56 -38.83 35.08
N THR A 643 -37.32 -38.99 35.56
CA THR A 643 -36.47 -40.18 35.38
C THR A 643 -36.39 -40.78 33.96
N SER A 644 -35.16 -40.79 33.44
CA SER A 644 -34.63 -41.66 32.38
C SER A 644 -34.59 -43.14 32.81
N PRO A 645 -34.35 -44.10 31.88
CA PRO A 645 -33.27 -45.06 32.17
C PRO A 645 -32.36 -45.40 30.99
N ALA A 646 -31.12 -45.69 31.35
CA ALA A 646 -30.04 -46.33 30.60
C ALA A 646 -30.17 -47.86 30.56
N ILE A 647 -29.44 -48.55 29.66
CA ILE A 647 -28.87 -49.90 29.89
C ILE A 647 -27.50 -50.03 29.19
N GLU A 648 -26.58 -50.67 29.93
CA GLU A 648 -25.15 -50.90 29.72
C GLU A 648 -24.77 -52.20 28.97
N ALA A 649 -23.49 -52.23 28.55
CA ALA A 649 -22.45 -53.28 28.61
C ALA A 649 -22.59 -54.67 27.94
N HIS A 650 -21.51 -55.06 27.23
CA HIS A 650 -20.76 -56.29 27.51
C HIS A 650 -19.29 -56.23 27.02
N LEU A 651 -18.39 -56.77 27.85
CA LEU A 651 -16.94 -56.93 27.68
C LEU A 651 -16.57 -58.41 27.39
N GLY A 652 -15.42 -58.61 26.72
CA GLY A 652 -14.57 -59.80 26.79
C GLY A 652 -14.26 -60.44 25.42
N ALA A 653 -13.14 -61.14 25.17
CA ALA A 653 -11.80 -61.25 25.75
C ALA A 653 -10.99 -62.17 24.80
N VAL A 654 -9.74 -61.80 24.50
CA VAL A 654 -8.50 -62.62 24.30
C VAL A 654 -8.51 -63.90 23.42
N GLY A 655 -7.55 -63.95 22.47
CA GLY A 655 -7.01 -65.18 21.84
C GLY A 655 -5.71 -64.94 21.07
N SER A 656 -4.66 -65.69 21.40
CA SER A 656 -3.22 -65.51 21.10
C SER A 656 -2.70 -66.00 19.73
N VAL A 657 -1.62 -65.32 19.27
CA VAL A 657 -0.30 -65.78 18.75
C VAL A 657 -0.22 -66.90 17.71
N GLU A 658 0.40 -66.61 16.54
CA GLU A 658 1.61 -67.31 16.01
C GLU A 658 2.27 -66.56 14.82
N HIS A 659 3.57 -66.85 14.62
CA HIS A 659 4.64 -66.11 13.93
C HIS A 659 4.87 -66.52 12.45
N LEU A 660 5.80 -65.80 11.78
CA LEU A 660 6.54 -66.03 10.50
C LEU A 660 6.01 -65.21 9.30
N THR A 661 6.75 -64.45 8.48
CA THR A 661 8.19 -64.10 8.30
C THR A 661 8.30 -62.89 7.34
N ASP A 662 9.34 -62.06 7.51
CA ASP A 662 10.02 -61.14 6.58
C ASP A 662 9.37 -60.69 5.24
N SER A 663 9.22 -59.37 5.03
CA SER A 663 10.02 -58.61 4.05
C SER A 663 9.69 -57.11 4.09
N MET A 664 10.74 -56.30 4.03
CA MET A 664 10.78 -54.85 4.19
C MET A 664 10.39 -54.06 2.91
N HIS A 665 10.19 -52.75 3.13
CA HIS A 665 10.22 -51.60 2.19
C HIS A 665 8.93 -51.30 1.41
N ASP A 666 8.06 -50.47 2.00
CA ASP A 666 7.78 -49.10 1.54
C ASP A 666 6.51 -48.55 2.23
N ALA A 667 6.68 -47.72 3.27
CA ALA A 667 5.64 -46.82 3.78
C ALA A 667 6.23 -45.80 4.77
N MET A 668 6.20 -44.51 4.42
CA MET A 668 5.92 -43.45 5.39
C MET A 668 5.00 -42.44 4.70
N GLU A 669 3.73 -42.81 4.77
CA GLU A 669 2.53 -42.06 4.45
C GLU A 669 2.13 -41.16 5.62
N GLU A 670 1.43 -40.07 5.29
CA GLU A 670 0.49 -39.27 6.10
C GLU A 670 0.69 -39.08 7.61
N VAL A 671 0.77 -37.80 8.01
CA VAL A 671 0.22 -37.37 9.31
C VAL A 671 -0.74 -36.20 9.05
N ALA A 672 -2.02 -36.55 8.90
CA ALA A 672 -3.15 -35.66 9.15
C ALA A 672 -3.18 -35.26 10.64
N PRO A 673 -3.71 -34.09 11.02
CA PRO A 673 -3.83 -33.69 12.42
C PRO A 673 -4.94 -34.52 13.08
N GLY A 674 -4.54 -35.49 13.91
CA GLY A 674 -5.44 -36.27 14.76
C GLY A 674 -6.01 -35.43 15.90
N VAL A 675 -7.34 -35.48 16.02
CA VAL A 675 -8.15 -35.13 17.19
C VAL A 675 -7.65 -35.90 18.41
N PHE A 676 -7.50 -35.24 19.56
CA PHE A 676 -7.46 -35.93 20.85
C PHE A 676 -8.31 -35.21 21.91
N ARG A 677 -8.93 -36.08 22.71
CA ARG A 677 -10.06 -35.93 23.63
C ARG A 677 -9.85 -34.98 24.80
N ASP A 678 -10.99 -34.46 25.26
CA ASP A 678 -11.22 -33.78 26.53
C ASP A 678 -10.64 -34.53 27.74
N GLU A 679 -9.90 -33.80 28.58
CA GLU A 679 -9.77 -34.11 30.00
C GLU A 679 -10.28 -32.91 30.79
N GLU A 680 -11.35 -33.16 31.54
CA GLU A 680 -12.07 -32.25 32.41
C GLU A 680 -11.26 -32.00 33.70
N PHE A 681 -10.84 -30.76 33.95
CA PHE A 681 -10.34 -30.33 35.26
C PHE A 681 -10.99 -29.01 35.65
N GLY A 682 -11.93 -29.09 36.57
CA GLY A 682 -12.59 -27.93 37.17
C GLY A 682 -11.76 -27.31 38.29
N PHE A 683 -11.63 -25.99 38.27
CA PHE A 683 -11.55 -25.15 39.47
C PHE A 683 -12.27 -23.84 39.19
N GLY A 684 -13.37 -23.62 39.90
CA GLY A 684 -14.04 -22.32 39.92
C GLY A 684 -13.34 -21.37 40.87
N THR A 685 -13.30 -20.08 40.52
CA THR A 685 -13.50 -18.94 41.42
C THR A 685 -13.68 -17.68 40.54
N GLY A 686 -14.64 -16.83 40.91
CA GLY A 686 -15.12 -15.73 40.07
C GLY A 686 -14.40 -14.39 40.22
N VAL A 687 -15.09 -13.35 39.72
CA VAL A 687 -14.87 -11.88 39.79
C VAL A 687 -14.16 -11.28 38.55
N PRO A 688 -14.55 -10.09 38.05
CA PRO A 688 -15.81 -9.67 37.41
C PRO A 688 -15.60 -9.17 35.95
N GLU A 689 -16.66 -8.73 35.28
CA GLU A 689 -16.63 -8.11 33.94
C GLU A 689 -15.93 -6.74 33.88
N ASP A 690 -15.54 -6.39 32.65
CA ASP A 690 -15.16 -5.05 32.13
C ASP A 690 -13.77 -4.49 32.48
N GLN A 691 -12.78 -4.82 31.64
CA GLN A 691 -11.90 -3.86 30.93
C GLN A 691 -10.97 -4.61 29.96
N ASP A 692 -10.96 -4.19 28.69
CA ASP A 692 -10.03 -4.64 27.64
C ASP A 692 -8.66 -4.01 27.91
N ILE A 693 -7.83 -4.67 28.72
CA ILE A 693 -6.44 -4.28 28.95
C ILE A 693 -5.59 -5.18 28.07
N GLY A 694 -5.04 -4.60 27.00
CA GLY A 694 -4.04 -5.23 26.17
C GLY A 694 -2.71 -5.33 26.92
N GLU A 695 -2.45 -6.46 27.57
CA GLU A 695 -1.10 -6.84 28.00
C GLU A 695 -0.86 -8.34 27.76
N ASP A 696 0.27 -8.64 27.14
CA ASP A 696 0.85 -9.97 27.05
C ASP A 696 1.05 -10.53 28.47
N MET A 697 0.42 -11.67 28.77
CA MET A 697 0.62 -12.37 30.03
C MET A 697 2.07 -12.84 30.19
N LEU A 698 2.87 -12.05 30.92
CA LEU A 698 4.08 -12.51 31.58
C LEU A 698 3.69 -13.34 32.81
N LEU A 699 4.33 -14.50 32.96
CA LEU A 699 4.16 -15.39 34.12
C LEU A 699 4.44 -14.65 35.46
N PRO A 700 3.81 -15.09 36.58
CA PRO A 700 3.95 -14.46 37.89
C PRO A 700 5.41 -14.34 38.39
N GLU A 701 5.68 -13.25 39.10
CA GLU A 701 7.00 -12.77 39.57
C GLU A 701 7.83 -13.75 40.43
N ARG A 702 7.27 -14.88 40.87
CA ARG A 702 7.95 -15.83 41.77
C ARG A 702 8.99 -16.73 41.08
N SER A 703 9.15 -16.65 39.76
CA SER A 703 9.99 -17.58 38.98
C SER A 703 11.21 -16.93 38.29
N ARG A 704 11.55 -15.67 38.59
CA ARG A 704 12.76 -15.03 38.04
C ARG A 704 14.00 -15.30 38.93
N PRO A 705 15.17 -15.68 38.38
CA PRO A 705 16.42 -15.77 39.13
C PRO A 705 16.85 -14.42 39.71
N ARG A 706 17.48 -14.43 40.90
CA ARG A 706 17.91 -13.23 41.64
C ARG A 706 19.09 -12.49 40.99
N SER A 707 19.13 -11.21 41.33
CA SER A 707 19.82 -10.07 40.72
C SER A 707 21.24 -9.85 41.21
N ASP A 708 22.22 -10.65 40.82
CA ASP A 708 23.59 -10.38 41.25
C ASP A 708 24.62 -11.02 40.30
N VAL A 709 25.09 -10.22 39.35
CA VAL A 709 26.36 -10.26 38.56
C VAL A 709 26.11 -10.18 37.03
N PRO A 710 26.59 -9.11 36.35
CA PRO A 710 26.37 -8.88 34.93
C PRO A 710 27.42 -9.58 34.06
N VAL A 711 27.03 -10.07 32.88
CA VAL A 711 27.98 -10.44 31.82
C VAL A 711 27.88 -9.42 30.69
N GLU A 712 28.90 -8.58 30.66
CA GLU A 712 29.22 -7.60 29.64
C GLU A 712 29.59 -8.35 28.34
N GLY A 713 28.79 -8.21 27.27
CA GLY A 713 29.12 -8.81 25.97
C GLY A 713 27.96 -9.00 24.99
N ASP A 714 26.71 -9.11 25.46
CA ASP A 714 25.54 -9.29 24.57
C ASP A 714 24.90 -7.96 24.19
N ARG A 715 25.60 -7.14 23.39
CA ARG A 715 24.95 -6.08 22.61
C ARG A 715 24.62 -6.60 21.21
N CYS A 716 23.69 -7.55 21.17
CA CYS A 716 22.91 -7.81 19.97
C CYS A 716 21.69 -6.89 20.05
N TYR A 717 21.62 -5.91 19.14
CA TYR A 717 20.47 -5.02 18.96
C TYR A 717 19.17 -5.83 19.02
N ARG A 718 18.39 -5.65 20.08
CA ARG A 718 17.02 -6.17 20.12
C ARG A 718 16.19 -5.29 19.19
N LEU A 719 15.31 -5.89 18.40
CA LEU A 719 14.36 -5.14 17.56
C LEU A 719 13.45 -4.23 18.41
N GLU A 720 13.34 -4.49 19.70
CA GLU A 720 12.68 -3.62 20.68
C GLU A 720 13.49 -2.35 21.02
N GLU A 721 14.83 -2.35 20.85
CA GLU A 721 15.69 -1.16 21.05
C GLU A 721 15.77 -0.25 19.81
N LEU A 722 15.12 -0.66 18.71
CA LEU A 722 14.75 0.21 17.59
C LEU A 722 13.33 0.81 17.77
N GLY A 723 12.66 0.50 18.87
CA GLY A 723 11.49 1.21 19.35
C GLY A 723 11.89 2.55 19.96
N ALA A 724 12.33 3.49 19.13
CA ALA A 724 11.84 4.84 19.35
C ALA A 724 10.33 4.73 19.13
N ASP A 725 9.53 5.28 20.04
CA ASP A 725 8.07 5.32 19.96
C ASP A 725 7.61 5.87 18.59
N GLU A 726 7.57 5.03 17.56
CA GLU A 726 6.66 5.17 16.43
C GLU A 726 5.36 4.54 16.95
N SER A 727 4.73 5.28 17.86
CA SER A 727 3.33 5.14 18.23
C SER A 727 2.53 5.05 16.93
N ASP A 728 2.06 3.84 16.63
CA ASP A 728 0.94 3.60 15.71
C ASP A 728 -0.41 3.91 16.39
N ASP A 729 -0.40 4.55 17.57
CA ASP A 729 -1.55 5.23 18.17
C ASP A 729 -1.52 6.73 17.82
N ASP A 730 -2.18 7.10 16.72
CA ASP A 730 -2.63 8.48 16.48
C ASP A 730 -4.01 8.71 17.15
N CYS A 731 -4.10 8.41 18.45
CA CYS A 731 -5.22 8.78 19.31
C CYS A 731 -4.72 9.71 20.43
N SER A 732 -4.83 11.01 20.15
CA SER A 732 -4.88 12.16 21.08
C SER A 732 -3.81 12.29 22.17
N ASP A 733 -3.03 13.37 22.07
CA ASP A 733 -2.92 14.31 23.19
C ASP A 733 -3.26 15.72 22.69
N GLY A 734 -4.16 16.36 23.44
CA GLY A 734 -4.86 17.58 23.05
C GLY A 734 -4.04 18.86 23.13
N ASP A 735 -4.60 19.86 22.45
CA ASP A 735 -4.42 21.30 22.68
C ASP A 735 -3.01 21.88 22.50
N SER A 736 -2.57 22.04 21.24
CA SER A 736 -2.06 23.35 20.75
C SER A 736 -1.81 23.35 19.23
N MET A 737 -2.78 23.93 18.51
CA MET A 737 -2.63 24.80 17.33
C MET A 737 -1.74 24.36 16.15
N GLY A 738 -2.42 23.97 15.08
CA GLY A 738 -1.96 24.08 13.71
C GLY A 738 -2.70 23.13 12.77
N ASP A 739 -3.87 23.55 12.28
CA ASP A 739 -4.65 22.90 11.21
C ASP A 739 -3.81 22.62 9.95
N ASP A 740 -3.06 21.51 9.93
CA ASP A 740 -2.52 20.88 8.72
C ASP A 740 -3.08 19.46 8.64
N ASP A 741 -4.40 19.36 8.76
CA ASP A 741 -5.14 18.24 8.21
C ASP A 741 -4.73 18.14 6.74
N GLY A 742 -4.08 17.04 6.37
CA GLY A 742 -3.62 16.73 5.00
C GLY A 742 -4.74 16.66 3.94
N HIS A 743 -5.91 17.24 4.22
CA HIS A 743 -7.01 17.52 3.31
C HIS A 743 -6.77 18.73 2.39
N GLN A 744 -5.80 19.61 2.68
CA GLN A 744 -5.56 20.82 1.86
C GLN A 744 -4.51 20.69 0.74
N CYS A 745 -4.16 19.48 0.30
CA CYS A 745 -3.41 19.33 -0.95
C CYS A 745 -4.22 18.56 -2.00
N ALA A 746 -5.47 18.99 -2.24
CA ALA A 746 -6.10 18.85 -3.54
C ALA A 746 -5.41 19.80 -4.54
N ARG A 747 -4.10 19.62 -4.77
CA ARG A 747 -3.37 20.35 -5.80
C ARG A 747 -3.34 19.52 -7.07
N THR A 748 -4.17 19.90 -8.02
CA THR A 748 -3.89 19.74 -9.45
C THR A 748 -2.69 20.63 -9.81
N SER A 749 -1.49 20.32 -9.29
CA SER A 749 -0.28 20.97 -9.80
C SER A 749 -0.09 20.49 -11.24
N THR A 750 0.13 21.42 -12.17
CA THR A 750 0.70 21.10 -13.47
C THR A 750 1.99 20.32 -13.22
N ARG A 751 1.99 19.07 -13.67
CA ARG A 751 3.04 18.08 -13.45
C ARG A 751 4.35 18.58 -14.06
N ALA A 752 5.45 18.46 -13.34
CA ALA A 752 6.76 18.69 -13.93
C ALA A 752 7.13 17.48 -14.79
N ASN A 753 7.31 17.68 -16.09
CA ASN A 753 7.85 16.65 -16.97
C ASN A 753 9.39 16.64 -16.81
N PRO A 754 10.03 15.54 -16.36
CA PRO A 754 11.48 15.49 -16.19
C PRO A 754 12.26 15.84 -17.46
N THR A 755 11.65 15.63 -18.63
CA THR A 755 12.24 15.91 -19.95
C THR A 755 12.02 17.34 -20.43
N GLU A 756 10.90 17.99 -20.08
CA GLU A 756 10.57 19.36 -20.52
C GLU A 756 10.88 20.41 -19.43
N ASP A 757 10.53 20.14 -18.17
CA ASP A 757 10.74 21.02 -17.01
C ASP A 757 12.05 20.74 -16.26
N GLY A 758 12.68 19.59 -16.53
CA GLY A 758 13.94 19.16 -15.95
C GLY A 758 13.82 18.34 -14.66
N PHE A 759 14.76 17.43 -14.45
CA PHE A 759 14.92 16.59 -13.26
C PHE A 759 14.89 17.39 -11.94
N GLY A 760 15.44 18.60 -11.90
CA GLY A 760 15.40 19.46 -10.71
C GLY A 760 13.98 19.89 -10.31
N ALA A 761 13.14 20.29 -11.27
CA ALA A 761 11.75 20.64 -11.02
C ALA A 761 10.94 19.40 -10.59
N PHE A 762 11.20 18.25 -11.24
CA PHE A 762 10.60 16.97 -10.90
C PHE A 762 10.90 16.50 -9.47
N LEU A 763 12.13 16.63 -8.98
CA LEU A 763 12.47 16.28 -7.60
C LEU A 763 11.77 17.19 -6.57
N LEU A 764 11.63 18.47 -6.90
CA LEU A 764 11.05 19.50 -6.04
C LEU A 764 9.51 19.53 -6.08
N GLU A 765 8.88 18.81 -7.00
CA GLU A 765 7.42 18.84 -7.23
C GLU A 765 6.64 18.58 -5.93
N GLY A 766 7.14 17.71 -5.05
CA GLY A 766 6.48 17.38 -3.78
C GLY A 766 6.56 18.42 -2.69
N ALA A 767 7.46 19.38 -2.84
CA ALA A 767 7.57 20.55 -1.98
C ALA A 767 7.04 21.83 -2.65
N ALA A 768 6.58 21.75 -3.90
CA ALA A 768 6.04 22.87 -4.63
C ALA A 768 4.80 23.44 -3.90
N GLY A 769 4.89 24.70 -3.48
CA GLY A 769 3.82 25.39 -2.78
C GLY A 769 3.69 25.08 -1.28
N ASP A 770 4.66 24.39 -0.67
CA ASP A 770 4.79 24.33 0.80
C ASP A 770 5.44 25.64 1.29
N GLU A 771 4.63 26.65 1.62
CA GLU A 771 5.12 28.01 1.96
C GLU A 771 6.16 28.02 3.10
N PRO A 772 6.01 27.24 4.18
CA PRO A 772 7.04 27.14 5.23
C PRO A 772 8.38 26.56 4.76
N LEU A 773 8.40 25.70 3.73
CA LEU A 773 9.64 25.10 3.22
C LEU A 773 10.23 25.84 2.01
N ALA A 774 9.40 26.52 1.22
CA ALA A 774 9.80 27.15 -0.04
C ALA A 774 11.07 28.02 0.04
N PRO A 775 11.29 28.86 1.09
CA PRO A 775 12.53 29.65 1.20
C PRO A 775 13.82 28.82 1.36
N PHE A 776 13.69 27.56 1.78
CA PHE A 776 14.79 26.68 2.13
C PHE A 776 15.06 25.60 1.07
N LEU A 777 14.25 25.52 0.03
CA LEU A 777 14.53 24.66 -1.11
C LEU A 777 15.57 25.33 -2.01
N PRO A 778 16.57 24.59 -2.54
CA PRO A 778 17.41 25.09 -3.63
C PRO A 778 16.55 25.29 -4.90
N SER A 779 17.00 26.16 -5.80
CA SER A 779 16.27 26.40 -7.05
C SER A 779 16.30 25.16 -7.97
N ALA A 780 15.26 24.96 -8.78
CA ALA A 780 15.18 23.82 -9.69
C ALA A 780 16.38 23.77 -10.67
N ALA A 781 16.87 24.92 -11.14
CA ALA A 781 18.04 25.01 -11.99
C ALA A 781 19.31 24.53 -11.28
N VAL A 782 19.51 24.93 -10.03
CA VAL A 782 20.66 24.49 -9.20
C VAL A 782 20.59 23.00 -8.91
N VAL A 783 19.42 22.47 -8.58
CA VAL A 783 19.22 21.01 -8.40
C VAL A 783 19.49 20.25 -9.69
N GLN A 784 19.02 20.76 -10.83
CA GLN A 784 19.26 20.16 -12.14
C GLN A 784 20.76 20.06 -12.47
N THR A 785 21.54 21.09 -12.12
CA THR A 785 22.99 21.13 -12.36
C THR A 785 23.74 20.14 -11.48
N VAL A 786 23.38 20.06 -10.19
CA VAL A 786 24.12 19.25 -9.22
C VAL A 786 23.71 17.77 -9.26
N LEU A 787 22.42 17.47 -9.29
CA LEU A 787 21.88 16.11 -9.21
C LEU A 787 21.41 15.55 -10.56
N GLY A 788 21.19 16.41 -11.56
CA GLY A 788 20.74 16.00 -12.89
C GLY A 788 21.86 15.60 -13.84
N SER A 789 21.47 15.10 -15.01
CA SER A 789 22.36 14.69 -16.10
C SER A 789 22.75 15.82 -17.05
N ARG A 790 22.14 17.01 -16.91
CA ARG A 790 22.38 18.14 -17.80
C ARG A 790 23.72 18.79 -17.46
N THR A 791 24.64 18.79 -18.44
CA THR A 791 25.93 19.47 -18.34
C THR A 791 25.77 20.92 -18.82
N TYR A 792 26.17 21.86 -17.98
CA TYR A 792 26.29 23.28 -18.33
C TYR A 792 27.76 23.59 -18.60
N SER A 793 28.04 24.46 -19.57
CA SER A 793 29.40 24.93 -19.91
C SER A 793 29.53 26.43 -19.68
N SER A 794 30.76 26.93 -19.68
CA SER A 794 31.08 28.36 -19.61
C SER A 794 30.41 29.22 -20.69
N GLU A 795 29.99 28.60 -21.79
CA GLU A 795 29.29 29.25 -22.91
C GLU A 795 27.77 29.37 -22.70
N THR A 796 27.22 28.78 -21.63
CA THR A 796 25.78 28.88 -21.36
C THR A 796 25.42 30.28 -20.85
N PRO A 797 24.33 30.91 -21.34
CA PRO A 797 23.95 32.28 -20.95
C PRO A 797 23.77 32.46 -19.43
N ASP A 798 23.37 31.39 -18.74
CA ASP A 798 23.10 31.36 -17.31
C ASP A 798 24.31 30.90 -16.47
N ALA A 799 25.49 30.69 -17.07
CA ALA A 799 26.67 30.14 -16.39
C ALA A 799 27.09 30.98 -15.18
N VAL A 800 27.16 32.31 -15.32
CA VAL A 800 27.61 33.20 -14.24
C VAL A 800 26.60 33.27 -13.08
N PRO A 801 25.28 33.48 -13.30
CA PRO A 801 24.29 33.37 -12.24
C PRO A 801 24.30 32.00 -11.55
N LEU A 802 24.46 30.93 -12.31
CA LEU A 802 24.49 29.56 -11.78
C LEU A 802 25.74 29.30 -10.94
N ALA A 803 26.92 29.75 -11.37
CA ALA A 803 28.16 29.64 -10.61
C ALA A 803 28.06 30.37 -9.25
N ARG A 804 27.52 31.59 -9.24
CA ARG A 804 27.24 32.33 -7.99
C ARG A 804 26.26 31.58 -7.09
N ALA A 805 25.19 31.03 -7.64
CA ALA A 805 24.26 30.23 -6.85
C ALA A 805 24.95 28.98 -6.26
N LEU A 806 25.82 28.30 -7.01
CA LEU A 806 26.59 27.15 -6.51
C LEU A 806 27.57 27.55 -5.40
N GLU A 807 28.21 28.73 -5.47
CA GLU A 807 29.04 29.26 -4.38
C GLU A 807 28.24 29.44 -3.08
N GLU A 808 27.03 29.99 -3.17
CA GLU A 808 26.12 30.15 -2.03
C GLU A 808 25.80 28.80 -1.38
N GLU A 809 25.45 27.80 -2.20
CA GLU A 809 25.12 26.46 -1.74
C GLU A 809 26.33 25.75 -1.12
N LEU A 810 27.53 25.94 -1.69
CA LEU A 810 28.77 25.39 -1.15
C LEU A 810 29.03 25.88 0.28
N ILE A 811 28.84 27.17 0.54
CA ILE A 811 29.01 27.75 1.87
C ILE A 811 27.99 27.13 2.85
N LEU A 812 26.72 27.01 2.45
CA LEU A 812 25.67 26.46 3.31
C LEU A 812 25.91 24.98 3.66
N VAL A 813 26.34 24.18 2.67
CA VAL A 813 26.69 22.77 2.89
C VAL A 813 27.92 22.62 3.79
N GLN A 814 28.94 23.46 3.64
CA GLN A 814 30.13 23.44 4.50
C GLN A 814 29.80 23.80 5.96
N LEU A 815 28.97 24.83 6.17
CA LEU A 815 28.48 25.18 7.52
C LEU A 815 27.66 24.03 8.13
N PHE A 816 26.89 23.32 7.31
CA PHE A 816 26.17 22.13 7.76
C PHE A 816 27.11 21.00 8.15
N ILE A 817 28.14 20.69 7.37
CA ILE A 817 29.17 19.69 7.73
C ILE A 817 29.84 20.02 9.06
N ALA A 818 30.15 21.30 9.30
CA ALA A 818 30.69 21.74 10.58
C ALA A 818 29.66 21.57 11.72
N ARG A 819 28.38 21.85 11.46
CA ARG A 819 27.28 21.67 12.41
C ARG A 819 27.09 20.20 12.83
N LEU A 820 27.28 19.24 11.91
CA LEU A 820 27.18 17.80 12.20
C LEU A 820 28.14 17.33 13.30
N ARG A 821 29.20 18.10 13.58
CA ARG A 821 30.21 17.78 14.62
C ARG A 821 29.93 18.46 15.96
N THR A 822 28.88 19.27 16.07
CA THR A 822 28.52 19.97 17.30
C THR A 822 27.85 19.04 18.32
N PRO A 823 28.14 19.14 19.62
CA PRO A 823 27.52 18.29 20.65
C PRO A 823 25.99 18.34 20.63
N GLU A 824 25.41 19.51 20.35
CA GLU A 824 23.96 19.71 20.29
C GLU A 824 23.33 18.94 19.13
N PHE A 825 23.94 19.00 17.93
CA PHE A 825 23.43 18.25 16.79
C PHE A 825 23.60 16.73 16.97
N LEU A 826 24.68 16.30 17.61
CA LEU A 826 24.89 14.90 17.98
C LEU A 826 23.88 14.40 19.02
N ALA A 827 23.43 15.28 19.93
CA ALA A 827 22.38 14.96 20.90
C ALA A 827 21.02 14.85 20.19
N TRP A 828 20.68 15.82 19.35
CA TRP A 828 19.47 15.80 18.52
C TRP A 828 19.37 14.53 17.68
N ALA A 829 20.42 14.20 16.91
CA ALA A 829 20.37 13.04 16.02
C ALA A 829 20.26 11.70 16.77
N ARG A 830 20.86 11.59 17.96
CA ARG A 830 20.68 10.42 18.84
C ARG A 830 19.24 10.31 19.34
N ARG A 831 18.64 11.43 19.76
CA ARG A 831 17.26 11.48 20.23
C ARG A 831 16.26 11.12 19.13
N ASP A 832 16.47 11.62 17.92
CA ASP A 832 15.54 11.44 16.79
C ASP A 832 15.87 10.21 15.90
N GLY A 833 16.81 9.35 16.33
CA GLY A 833 17.16 8.11 15.60
C GLY A 833 17.73 8.36 14.19
N VAL A 834 18.40 9.50 13.97
CA VAL A 834 18.90 9.89 12.65
C VAL A 834 20.29 9.31 12.38
N LEU A 835 20.46 8.68 11.21
CA LEU A 835 21.75 8.14 10.76
C LEU A 835 22.73 9.27 10.38
N LEU A 836 23.44 9.81 11.38
CA LEU A 836 24.42 10.88 11.18
C LEU A 836 25.47 10.57 10.11
N ARG A 837 25.88 9.31 10.00
CA ARG A 837 26.83 8.86 8.98
C ARG A 837 26.29 9.14 7.57
N ASP A 838 25.03 8.87 7.33
CA ASP A 838 24.39 9.05 6.02
C ASP A 838 24.14 10.52 5.72
N MET A 839 23.80 11.33 6.74
CA MET A 839 23.70 12.79 6.59
C MET A 839 25.05 13.39 6.24
N ALA A 840 26.12 12.99 6.93
CA ALA A 840 27.48 13.45 6.68
C ALA A 840 27.93 13.05 5.28
N LEU A 841 27.67 11.80 4.87
CA LEU A 841 28.00 11.32 3.53
C LEU A 841 27.25 12.11 2.45
N ALA A 842 25.96 12.40 2.64
CA ALA A 842 25.18 13.24 1.73
C ALA A 842 25.72 14.67 1.63
N ALA A 843 26.00 15.31 2.76
CA ALA A 843 26.58 16.65 2.75
C ALA A 843 27.96 16.69 2.07
N GLU A 844 28.81 15.68 2.29
CA GLU A 844 30.12 15.55 1.65
C GLU A 844 30.01 15.28 0.14
N ARG A 845 29.06 14.44 -0.29
CA ARG A 845 28.77 14.19 -1.71
C ARG A 845 28.25 15.44 -2.41
N LEU A 846 27.32 16.16 -1.79
CA LEU A 846 26.84 17.45 -2.29
C LEU A 846 27.98 18.45 -2.42
N ARG A 847 28.84 18.58 -1.39
CA ARG A 847 30.02 19.45 -1.46
C ARG A 847 30.91 19.11 -2.64
N HIS A 848 31.19 17.82 -2.86
CA HIS A 848 32.00 17.36 -3.97
C HIS A 848 31.33 17.65 -5.32
N ALA A 849 30.05 17.31 -5.47
CA ALA A 849 29.29 17.52 -6.70
C ALA A 849 29.21 19.01 -7.07
N ILE A 850 28.91 19.88 -6.10
CA ILE A 850 28.88 21.34 -6.30
C ILE A 850 30.24 21.85 -6.79
N VAL A 851 31.34 21.46 -6.15
CA VAL A 851 32.69 21.87 -6.57
C VAL A 851 33.02 21.39 -7.97
N CYS A 852 32.71 20.14 -8.31
CA CYS A 852 32.93 19.63 -9.67
C CYS A 852 32.13 20.44 -10.71
N ARG A 853 30.87 20.76 -10.42
CA ARG A 853 30.03 21.57 -11.33
C ARG A 853 30.49 23.01 -11.47
N MET A 854 31.05 23.60 -10.42
CA MET A 854 31.66 24.94 -10.50
C MET A 854 32.87 24.91 -11.44
N VAL A 855 33.74 23.90 -11.32
CA VAL A 855 34.90 23.73 -12.23
C VAL A 855 34.44 23.57 -13.69
N ASP A 856 33.39 22.79 -13.93
CA ASP A 856 32.80 22.62 -15.27
C ASP A 856 32.31 23.97 -15.87
N LEU A 857 31.78 24.87 -15.04
CA LEU A 857 31.27 26.19 -15.44
C LEU A 857 32.37 27.24 -15.64
N ASP A 858 33.48 27.14 -14.91
CA ASP A 858 34.63 28.03 -15.04
C ASP A 858 35.46 27.74 -16.32
N GLY A 859 35.28 26.55 -16.91
CA GLY A 859 35.88 26.18 -18.21
C GLY A 859 37.37 25.85 -18.15
N THR A 860 37.91 25.53 -16.97
CA THR A 860 39.33 25.17 -16.75
C THR A 860 39.60 23.69 -16.68
#